data_AF-A0A9W4KCG3-F1
#
_entry.id   AF-A0A9W4KCG3-F1
#
_cell.length_a   1.000
_cell.length_b   1.000
_cell.length_c   1.000
_cell.angle_alpha   90.00
_cell.angle_beta   90.00
_cell.angle_gamma   90.00
#
_symmetry.space_group_name_H-M   'P 1'
#
loop_
_entity.id
_entity.type
_entity.pdbx_description
1 polymer ?
#
loop_
_entity_poly.entity_id
_entity_poly.type
_entity_poly.pdbx_seq_one_letter_code
_entity_poly.pdbx_strand_id
1 'polypeptide(L)'
;MQHLDRIGWLEICLGRDSRLAIHDKDRLQVVIDELAQPDCQYPSLCTFLGNKEKDLALQYLYPQNNIKRYSSCSNIRLRPDTMSLNSTRPVLFADGDVQQLRPLPDTSPEATLGNPVLWECCSMQAILIIVWARLVFLFTDVICIFGDDLDGLKGVAEFLAACIRIQSASSFPSALRPRVIVALRARTEDLDEYLLQTELFYHQLYSSGDKSLNDSFSAINFVYLDESLSPTARYERLRALIKGQIQDMTMLYRDNGALPSATQLVALFGSALQHLTTTIDRPFNFVESTRVNNKVSQAVGTNIAHYHRAGKTAGFQGGDIAPVVAAALLMDHYFPEMLGIESALLFLTALPPRMVFHTLYKEKILEALQKEVDWPQSSPEELTNQIECQFITVFDEMVYNNRSSAELRKRQLVSQYGRLCRIRSNRICLYCILRVAQHTLGCGHTMCDTCAQIFGVPVPSYEYRFQIAFCLHCLYRRPLIIDVLPPTMSPSVLAIDGGGVRGVIPLEFLLLLQEHLRPCQIPDIFDLGVGTSSGTPRLYNLEPSNIGKVLAKHIFRERRRAALPWLMRILLSRLPVLGSLSKWIIWLLYDSCYDSRVFESTLKVAFHRKENLFGPFAIPSGPLFSGAKFGVTATSISRNTNSFIMGNFNAVQDPGEEDHGYEILRPYNVKDEPRVCQAPAHIRGIGSFQDGGLQYNFTGAIASQLCHRIWPSRGGPARLLSLGTGITDSACDRTPHFRHVFSDGFLRRGFDAWMSSMDTEQEWHRMRNQLSEASRPDYFRFNVPLGGIPSPIDAVAMIKSYRDLVLLQPGSARIAREAASALLASRFYFELTDLPPKDGFPFWCHGVIRCKGQAKDVVQALSQLHPQGLDLAIESKKVGHFGTTRDICCECGCFVHPVIFLVRHSEETIDIRIRPSPHDGWRINGFPANMASFEMKQSPSSPFGRSDHGYLNRAPCINCISHESSRRTRGTRRRRGSGTLGSREEQTKRVCL
;
A
#
# COMPACT_ATOMS: atom_id res chain seq x y z
N MET A 1 -15.78 41.06 8.38
CA MET A 1 -15.56 41.26 6.93
C MET A 1 -14.91 40.02 6.33
N GLN A 2 -15.66 38.92 6.11
CA GLN A 2 -15.07 37.62 5.72
C GLN A 2 -15.78 36.91 4.53
N HIS A 3 -16.61 37.62 3.76
CA HIS A 3 -17.40 36.99 2.67
C HIS A 3 -17.01 37.42 1.24
N LEU A 4 -15.79 37.96 1.05
CA LEU A 4 -15.42 38.69 -0.18
C LEU A 4 -14.67 37.89 -1.26
N ASP A 5 -14.38 36.59 -1.11
CA ASP A 5 -13.66 35.85 -2.16
C ASP A 5 -14.20 34.43 -2.40
N ARG A 6 -15.48 34.34 -2.78
CA ARG A 6 -16.15 33.04 -3.04
C ARG A 6 -15.87 32.42 -4.41
N ILE A 7 -15.18 33.12 -5.30
CA ILE A 7 -15.04 32.73 -6.72
C ILE A 7 -13.60 32.71 -7.22
N GLY A 8 -12.63 33.19 -6.43
CA GLY A 8 -11.22 33.13 -6.78
C GLY A 8 -10.75 31.69 -6.86
N TRP A 9 -10.04 31.34 -7.93
CA TRP A 9 -9.54 29.99 -8.15
C TRP A 9 -8.02 29.95 -8.10
N LEU A 10 -7.35 30.63 -9.04
CA LEU A 10 -5.89 30.65 -9.14
C LEU A 10 -5.37 32.08 -9.06
N GLU A 11 -4.29 32.25 -8.31
CA GLU A 11 -3.61 33.53 -8.09
C GLU A 11 -2.09 33.36 -8.14
N ILE A 12 -1.41 34.34 -8.71
CA ILE A 12 0.06 34.37 -8.75
C ILE A 12 0.54 35.25 -7.61
N CYS A 13 1.34 34.69 -6.72
CA CYS A 13 1.87 35.38 -5.55
C CYS A 13 3.39 35.24 -5.43
N LEU A 14 4.01 36.03 -4.55
CA LEU A 14 5.37 35.76 -4.09
C LEU A 14 5.32 34.82 -2.88
N GLY A 15 6.03 33.70 -2.96
CA GLY A 15 6.27 32.80 -1.84
C GLY A 15 7.32 33.36 -0.86
N ARG A 16 7.48 32.67 0.29
CA ARG A 16 8.40 33.08 1.37
C ARG A 16 9.86 33.22 0.95
N ASP A 17 10.28 32.44 -0.05
CA ASP A 17 11.66 32.43 -0.57
C ASP A 17 11.88 33.52 -1.63
N SER A 18 10.98 34.49 -1.74
CA SER A 18 10.93 35.51 -2.80
C SER A 18 10.80 34.93 -4.21
N ARG A 19 10.43 33.66 -4.33
CA ARG A 19 10.12 32.99 -5.60
C ARG A 19 8.65 33.17 -5.95
N LEU A 20 8.35 33.24 -7.24
CA LEU A 20 6.97 33.25 -7.71
C LEU A 20 6.30 31.90 -7.42
N ALA A 21 5.04 31.95 -7.00
CA ALA A 21 4.25 30.79 -6.61
C ALA A 21 2.83 30.87 -7.20
N ILE A 22 2.20 29.71 -7.35
CA ILE A 22 0.81 29.58 -7.78
C ILE A 22 -0.02 29.16 -6.55
N HIS A 23 -0.95 30.01 -6.16
CA HIS A 23 -1.90 29.74 -5.08
C HIS A 23 -3.21 29.20 -5.67
N ASP A 24 -3.52 27.95 -5.35
CA ASP A 24 -4.83 27.34 -5.60
C ASP A 24 -5.70 27.52 -4.36
N LYS A 25 -6.85 28.18 -4.52
CA LYS A 25 -7.82 28.42 -3.42
C LYS A 25 -8.80 27.25 -3.22
N ASP A 26 -8.46 26.07 -3.76
CA ASP A 26 -9.28 24.85 -3.75
C ASP A 26 -10.70 25.05 -4.33
N ARG A 27 -10.91 26.12 -5.12
CA ARG A 27 -12.25 26.50 -5.61
C ARG A 27 -12.87 25.42 -6.48
N LEU A 28 -12.06 24.68 -7.24
CA LEU A 28 -12.55 23.55 -8.04
C LEU A 28 -13.16 22.47 -7.14
N GLN A 29 -12.49 22.08 -6.05
CA GLN A 29 -13.03 21.11 -5.09
C GLN A 29 -14.35 21.60 -4.48
N VAL A 30 -14.41 22.86 -4.04
CA VAL A 30 -15.64 23.45 -3.46
C VAL A 30 -16.80 23.39 -4.46
N VAL A 31 -16.55 23.70 -5.73
CA VAL A 31 -17.59 23.63 -6.78
C VAL A 31 -18.01 22.18 -7.06
N ILE A 32 -17.08 21.23 -7.02
CA ILE A 32 -17.40 19.81 -7.19
C ILE A 32 -18.23 19.29 -6.00
N ASP A 33 -17.94 19.74 -4.77
CA ASP A 33 -18.71 19.36 -3.57
C ASP A 33 -20.16 19.90 -3.58
N GLU A 34 -20.44 20.94 -4.40
CA GLU A 34 -21.80 21.46 -4.62
C GLU A 34 -22.63 20.60 -5.60
N LEU A 35 -22.00 19.65 -6.32
CA LEU A 35 -22.67 18.78 -7.28
C LEU A 35 -23.48 17.67 -6.58
N ALA A 36 -24.56 17.22 -7.23
CA ALA A 36 -25.46 16.22 -6.67
C ALA A 36 -24.82 14.83 -6.55
N GLN A 37 -24.04 14.42 -7.55
CA GLN A 37 -23.37 13.12 -7.66
C GLN A 37 -22.00 13.29 -8.37
N PRO A 38 -20.97 13.81 -7.68
CA PRO A 38 -19.66 14.10 -8.28
C PRO A 38 -19.03 12.94 -9.06
N ASP A 39 -19.18 11.71 -8.57
CA ASP A 39 -18.62 10.50 -9.21
C ASP A 39 -19.37 10.09 -10.49
N CYS A 40 -20.61 10.55 -10.68
CA CYS A 40 -21.48 10.24 -11.82
C CYS A 40 -21.74 11.45 -12.74
N GLN A 41 -21.08 12.58 -12.48
CA GLN A 41 -21.19 13.80 -13.28
C GLN A 41 -19.85 14.10 -13.96
N TYR A 42 -19.91 14.57 -15.21
CA TYR A 42 -18.75 14.76 -16.09
C TYR A 42 -18.65 16.23 -16.50
N PRO A 43 -17.99 17.10 -15.70
CA PRO A 43 -18.04 18.53 -15.95
C PRO A 43 -17.39 18.95 -17.27
N SER A 44 -17.97 19.96 -17.91
CA SER A 44 -17.38 20.69 -19.04
C SER A 44 -16.74 21.97 -18.52
N LEU A 45 -15.55 22.34 -18.98
CA LEU A 45 -14.95 23.64 -18.63
C LEU A 45 -14.94 24.57 -19.84
N CYS A 46 -15.54 25.75 -19.68
CA CYS A 46 -15.46 26.85 -20.64
C CYS A 46 -14.59 27.97 -20.09
N THR A 47 -13.69 28.51 -20.89
CA THR A 47 -12.84 29.63 -20.47
C THR A 47 -13.27 30.90 -21.18
N PHE A 48 -13.41 32.00 -20.43
CA PHE A 48 -13.76 33.31 -20.97
C PHE A 48 -12.66 34.33 -20.67
N LEU A 49 -12.02 34.85 -21.72
CA LEU A 49 -10.88 35.77 -21.62
C LEU A 49 -11.26 37.18 -22.09
N GLY A 50 -10.98 38.15 -21.25
CA GLY A 50 -11.31 39.55 -21.49
C GLY A 50 -11.64 40.29 -20.19
N ASN A 51 -12.15 41.50 -20.33
CA ASN A 51 -12.43 42.42 -19.24
C ASN A 51 -13.89 42.86 -19.29
N LYS A 52 -14.18 44.02 -19.91
CA LYS A 52 -15.49 44.67 -19.84
C LYS A 52 -16.52 43.98 -20.72
N GLU A 53 -16.18 43.69 -21.97
CA GLU A 53 -17.08 43.05 -22.92
C GLU A 53 -17.37 41.60 -22.51
N LYS A 54 -16.34 40.91 -22.00
CA LYS A 54 -16.49 39.58 -21.37
C LYS A 54 -17.49 39.61 -20.20
N ASP A 55 -17.30 40.51 -19.24
CA ASP A 55 -18.19 40.59 -18.07
C ASP A 55 -19.63 40.96 -18.48
N LEU A 56 -19.81 41.75 -19.55
CA LEU A 56 -21.12 42.03 -20.15
C LEU A 56 -21.75 40.78 -20.76
N ALA A 57 -20.99 40.04 -21.56
CA ALA A 57 -21.46 38.80 -22.20
C ALA A 57 -21.87 37.74 -21.18
N LEU A 58 -21.05 37.54 -20.13
CA LEU A 58 -21.34 36.57 -19.06
C LEU A 58 -22.67 36.84 -18.34
N GLN A 59 -23.11 38.10 -18.21
CA GLN A 59 -24.41 38.45 -17.63
C GLN A 59 -25.58 37.92 -18.47
N TYR A 60 -25.44 37.90 -19.79
CA TYR A 60 -26.47 37.40 -20.70
C TYR A 60 -26.37 35.90 -20.93
N LEU A 61 -25.15 35.34 -20.97
CA LEU A 61 -24.91 33.91 -21.10
C LEU A 61 -25.38 33.14 -19.86
N TYR A 62 -25.10 33.66 -18.66
CA TYR A 62 -25.40 33.03 -17.36
C TYR A 62 -26.18 33.97 -16.42
N PRO A 63 -27.45 34.28 -16.73
CA PRO A 63 -28.22 35.28 -15.99
C PRO A 63 -28.47 34.93 -14.51
N GLN A 64 -28.46 33.63 -14.17
CA GLN A 64 -28.70 33.15 -12.80
C GLN A 64 -27.46 33.20 -11.90
N ASN A 65 -26.28 33.48 -12.44
CA ASN A 65 -25.01 33.45 -11.71
C ASN A 65 -24.65 34.78 -11.02
N ASN A 66 -25.46 35.84 -11.21
CA ASN A 66 -25.25 37.16 -10.59
C ASN A 66 -23.82 37.70 -10.74
N ILE A 67 -23.29 37.71 -11.98
CA ILE A 67 -21.87 37.98 -12.30
C ILE A 67 -21.28 39.22 -11.60
N LYS A 68 -22.05 40.31 -11.44
CA LYS A 68 -21.61 41.57 -10.80
C LYS A 68 -21.60 41.57 -9.27
N ARG A 69 -22.25 40.61 -8.59
CA ARG A 69 -22.39 40.63 -7.11
C ARG A 69 -21.14 40.16 -6.36
N TYR A 70 -20.31 39.34 -7.00
CA TYR A 70 -19.15 38.74 -6.36
C TYR A 70 -17.89 39.26 -7.04
N SER A 71 -17.13 40.10 -6.33
CA SER A 71 -15.76 40.45 -6.70
C SER A 71 -14.79 39.44 -6.09
N SER A 72 -13.66 39.22 -6.76
CA SER A 72 -12.53 38.43 -6.27
C SER A 72 -11.25 39.12 -6.76
N CYS A 73 -10.18 39.03 -5.98
CA CYS A 73 -8.86 39.56 -6.33
C CYS A 73 -8.02 38.58 -7.17
N SER A 74 -8.43 37.32 -7.30
CA SER A 74 -7.70 36.30 -8.06
C SER A 74 -7.65 36.62 -9.56
N ASN A 75 -6.52 36.26 -10.20
CA ASN A 75 -6.34 36.40 -11.64
C ASN A 75 -7.29 35.51 -12.44
N ILE A 76 -7.57 34.32 -11.92
CA ILE A 76 -8.44 33.32 -12.55
C ILE A 76 -9.57 32.99 -11.58
N ARG A 77 -10.80 33.10 -12.05
CA ARG A 77 -12.04 32.88 -11.29
C ARG A 77 -12.75 31.64 -11.83
N LEU A 78 -13.44 30.89 -10.99
CA LEU A 78 -14.19 29.69 -11.37
C LEU A 78 -15.62 29.72 -10.80
N ARG A 79 -16.60 29.45 -11.67
CA ARG A 79 -18.02 29.37 -11.30
C ARG A 79 -18.69 28.16 -11.99
N PRO A 80 -19.64 27.48 -11.31
CA PRO A 80 -20.54 26.55 -11.97
C PRO A 80 -21.72 27.29 -12.62
N ASP A 81 -22.23 26.83 -13.76
CA ASP A 81 -23.55 27.23 -14.24
C ASP A 81 -24.62 26.63 -13.31
N THR A 82 -25.29 27.49 -12.55
CA THR A 82 -26.27 27.11 -11.52
C THR A 82 -27.41 26.27 -12.10
N MET A 83 -27.73 26.41 -13.38
CA MET A 83 -28.79 25.65 -14.05
C MET A 83 -28.36 24.25 -14.47
N SER A 84 -27.04 24.00 -14.55
CA SER A 84 -26.47 22.73 -15.00
C SER A 84 -26.03 21.81 -13.85
N LEU A 85 -26.04 22.28 -12.60
CA LEU A 85 -25.51 21.56 -11.42
C LEU A 85 -26.07 20.15 -11.23
N ASN A 86 -27.32 19.90 -11.61
CA ASN A 86 -27.98 18.59 -11.48
C ASN A 86 -27.92 17.77 -12.78
N SER A 87 -27.32 18.30 -13.84
CA SER A 87 -27.18 17.58 -15.11
C SER A 87 -26.04 16.57 -15.04
N THR A 88 -26.08 15.54 -15.89
CA THR A 88 -24.96 14.58 -16.01
C THR A 88 -23.66 15.24 -16.48
N ARG A 89 -23.74 16.42 -17.11
CA ARG A 89 -22.59 17.14 -17.69
C ARG A 89 -22.64 18.62 -17.29
N PRO A 90 -22.41 18.95 -16.00
CA PRO A 90 -22.49 20.32 -15.52
C PRO A 90 -21.45 21.19 -16.24
N VAL A 91 -21.82 22.43 -16.56
CA VAL A 91 -20.90 23.39 -17.19
C VAL A 91 -20.26 24.22 -16.08
N LEU A 92 -18.94 24.18 -16.04
CA LEU A 92 -18.09 25.07 -15.25
C LEU A 92 -17.53 26.13 -16.19
N PHE A 93 -17.39 27.35 -15.72
CA PHE A 93 -16.71 28.38 -16.47
C PHE A 93 -15.64 29.09 -15.65
N ALA A 94 -14.44 29.11 -16.22
CA ALA A 94 -13.32 29.89 -15.76
C ALA A 94 -13.28 31.22 -16.51
N ASP A 95 -12.90 32.29 -15.81
CA ASP A 95 -12.78 33.60 -16.45
C ASP A 95 -11.65 34.43 -15.85
N GLY A 96 -11.04 35.28 -16.67
CA GLY A 96 -9.99 36.21 -16.24
C GLY A 96 -9.58 37.19 -17.33
N ASP A 97 -8.67 38.08 -16.97
CA ASP A 97 -8.07 39.08 -17.85
C ASP A 97 -6.60 38.67 -18.09
N VAL A 98 -6.19 38.61 -19.36
CA VAL A 98 -4.81 38.25 -19.74
C VAL A 98 -3.89 39.45 -19.83
N GLN A 99 -4.39 40.69 -19.89
CA GLN A 99 -3.57 41.90 -20.02
C GLN A 99 -3.31 42.59 -18.66
N GLN A 100 -4.23 42.44 -17.70
CA GLN A 100 -4.14 43.12 -16.39
C GLN A 100 -3.76 42.16 -15.25
N LEU A 101 -2.52 42.27 -14.76
CA LEU A 101 -2.14 41.72 -13.46
C LEU A 101 -2.78 42.55 -12.35
N ARG A 102 -3.53 41.91 -11.45
CA ARG A 102 -4.04 42.57 -10.25
C ARG A 102 -2.91 42.71 -9.21
N PRO A 103 -2.86 43.83 -8.47
CA PRO A 103 -1.79 44.10 -7.52
C PRO A 103 -1.76 43.07 -6.39
N LEU A 104 -0.56 42.73 -5.92
CA LEU A 104 -0.34 41.82 -4.79
C LEU A 104 -1.12 42.34 -3.55
N PRO A 105 -1.85 41.49 -2.82
CA PRO A 105 -2.30 41.86 -1.48
C PRO A 105 -1.07 42.01 -0.58
N ASP A 106 -0.83 43.23 -0.07
CA ASP A 106 0.18 43.48 0.95
C ASP A 106 -0.13 42.62 2.19
N THR A 107 0.75 41.65 2.46
CA THR A 107 0.79 40.86 3.71
C THR A 107 -0.56 40.23 4.14
N SER A 108 -1.02 39.20 3.43
CA SER A 108 -1.96 38.24 4.04
C SER A 108 -1.17 37.10 4.72
N PRO A 109 -1.61 36.61 5.91
CA PRO A 109 -1.00 35.43 6.55
C PRO A 109 -1.12 34.14 5.70
N GLU A 110 -1.97 34.16 4.66
CA GLU A 110 -2.20 33.09 3.68
C GLU A 110 -1.09 32.99 2.61
N ALA A 111 -0.17 33.97 2.52
CA ALA A 111 1.05 33.92 1.70
C ALA A 111 2.02 32.76 2.07
N THR A 112 1.63 31.94 3.04
CA THR A 112 2.32 30.73 3.49
C THR A 112 2.01 29.49 2.63
N LEU A 113 0.95 29.49 1.81
CA LEU A 113 0.40 28.27 1.18
C LEU A 113 0.64 28.09 -0.33
N GLY A 114 1.28 29.05 -1.02
CA GLY A 114 1.46 28.97 -2.48
C GLY A 114 2.43 27.88 -2.92
N ASN A 115 2.14 27.20 -4.04
CA ASN A 115 3.03 26.19 -4.62
C ASN A 115 4.18 26.88 -5.38
N PRO A 116 5.44 26.76 -4.94
CA PRO A 116 6.56 27.48 -5.55
C PRO A 116 6.86 26.96 -6.95
N VAL A 117 7.12 27.89 -7.88
CA VAL A 117 7.57 27.55 -9.23
C VAL A 117 9.06 27.25 -9.23
N LEU A 118 9.45 26.09 -9.77
CA LEU A 118 10.83 25.59 -9.73
C LEU A 118 11.64 25.85 -11.01
N TRP A 119 11.00 26.33 -12.08
CA TRP A 119 11.63 26.72 -13.34
C TRP A 119 11.85 28.23 -13.43
N GLU A 120 12.80 28.65 -14.25
CA GLU A 120 13.14 30.07 -14.43
C GLU A 120 12.04 30.83 -15.16
N CYS A 121 11.62 31.96 -14.61
CA CYS A 121 10.63 32.83 -15.23
C CYS A 121 11.02 34.31 -15.12
N CYS A 122 10.77 35.06 -16.19
CA CYS A 122 11.12 36.47 -16.27
C CYS A 122 10.07 37.43 -15.68
N SER A 123 8.80 37.00 -15.54
CA SER A 123 7.73 37.88 -15.03
C SER A 123 6.48 37.13 -14.53
N MET A 124 5.69 37.77 -13.66
CA MET A 124 4.36 37.28 -13.27
C MET A 124 3.42 37.10 -14.47
N GLN A 125 3.54 38.00 -15.46
CA GLN A 125 2.73 37.96 -16.67
C GLN A 125 3.02 36.71 -17.50
N ALA A 126 4.29 36.33 -17.61
CA ALA A 126 4.69 35.10 -18.28
C ALA A 126 4.13 33.87 -17.56
N ILE A 127 4.15 33.84 -16.22
CA ILE A 127 3.53 32.76 -15.43
C ILE A 127 2.02 32.71 -15.70
N LEU A 128 1.32 33.83 -15.75
CA LEU A 128 -0.11 33.86 -16.00
C LEU A 128 -0.47 33.23 -17.35
N ILE A 129 0.27 33.59 -18.40
CA ILE A 129 0.07 33.02 -19.74
C ILE A 129 0.40 31.52 -19.72
N ILE A 130 1.46 31.10 -19.02
CA ILE A 130 1.81 29.68 -18.85
C ILE A 130 0.70 28.92 -18.10
N VAL A 131 0.12 29.49 -17.05
CA VAL A 131 -0.99 28.89 -16.29
C VAL A 131 -2.23 28.73 -17.18
N TRP A 132 -2.58 29.74 -17.98
CA TRP A 132 -3.65 29.59 -18.96
C TRP A 132 -3.33 28.48 -19.97
N ALA A 133 -2.17 28.55 -20.62
CA ALA A 133 -1.80 27.66 -21.73
C ALA A 133 -1.57 26.20 -21.34
N ARG A 134 -0.95 25.96 -20.17
CA ARG A 134 -0.47 24.63 -19.75
C ARG A 134 -1.27 24.00 -18.61
N LEU A 135 -2.08 24.76 -17.87
CA LEU A 135 -2.90 24.23 -16.78
C LEU A 135 -4.40 24.39 -17.04
N VAL A 136 -4.91 25.60 -17.29
CA VAL A 136 -6.36 25.79 -17.46
C VAL A 136 -6.84 25.22 -18.78
N PHE A 137 -6.19 25.57 -19.89
CA PHE A 137 -6.52 25.05 -21.22
C PHE A 137 -6.34 23.54 -21.37
N LEU A 138 -5.59 22.90 -20.46
CA LEU A 138 -5.45 21.46 -20.41
C LEU A 138 -6.79 20.74 -20.13
N PHE A 139 -7.72 21.41 -19.44
CA PHE A 139 -9.03 20.89 -19.06
C PHE A 139 -10.19 21.65 -19.72
N THR A 140 -9.91 22.66 -20.54
CA THR A 140 -10.92 23.49 -21.20
C THR A 140 -11.41 22.84 -22.49
N ASP A 141 -12.72 22.85 -22.70
CA ASP A 141 -13.35 22.42 -23.96
C ASP A 141 -13.40 23.56 -24.97
N VAL A 142 -13.82 24.75 -24.51
CA VAL A 142 -14.04 25.95 -25.34
C VAL A 142 -13.41 27.16 -24.68
N ILE A 143 -12.58 27.89 -25.43
CA ILE A 143 -11.98 29.17 -25.04
C ILE A 143 -12.68 30.28 -25.81
N CYS A 144 -13.41 31.14 -25.11
CA CYS A 144 -14.05 32.32 -25.67
C CYS A 144 -13.20 33.57 -25.37
N ILE A 145 -12.65 34.20 -26.40
CA ILE A 145 -11.81 35.40 -26.29
C ILE A 145 -12.59 36.60 -26.81
N PHE A 146 -12.73 37.64 -26.01
CA PHE A 146 -13.39 38.89 -26.42
C PHE A 146 -12.33 39.84 -26.99
N GLY A 147 -12.25 39.92 -28.32
CA GLY A 147 -11.16 40.63 -28.99
C GLY A 147 -11.12 42.13 -28.69
N ASP A 148 -12.27 42.77 -28.48
CA ASP A 148 -12.34 44.19 -28.10
C ASP A 148 -11.73 44.49 -26.72
N ASP A 149 -11.60 43.47 -25.86
CA ASP A 149 -10.91 43.59 -24.57
C ASP A 149 -9.39 43.30 -24.69
N LEU A 150 -8.90 42.87 -25.86
CA LEU A 150 -7.51 42.45 -26.12
C LEU A 150 -6.92 43.18 -27.36
N ASP A 151 -7.15 44.50 -27.48
CA ASP A 151 -6.63 45.31 -28.60
C ASP A 151 -7.03 44.80 -30.00
N GLY A 152 -8.22 44.20 -30.11
CA GLY A 152 -8.77 43.64 -31.35
C GLY A 152 -8.09 42.33 -31.77
N LEU A 153 -8.21 41.99 -33.06
CA LEU A 153 -7.67 40.75 -33.62
C LEU A 153 -6.15 40.62 -33.47
N LYS A 154 -5.42 41.73 -33.48
CA LYS A 154 -3.97 41.75 -33.33
C LYS A 154 -3.53 41.23 -31.96
N GLY A 155 -4.11 41.74 -30.88
CA GLY A 155 -3.73 41.27 -29.54
C GLY A 155 -4.21 39.84 -29.26
N VAL A 156 -5.34 39.42 -29.84
CA VAL A 156 -5.75 37.99 -29.82
C VAL A 156 -4.72 37.12 -30.53
N ALA A 157 -4.24 37.51 -31.72
CA ALA A 157 -3.21 36.78 -32.45
C ALA A 157 -1.89 36.70 -31.66
N GLU A 158 -1.46 37.80 -31.02
CA GLU A 158 -0.25 37.83 -30.18
C GLU A 158 -0.36 36.88 -28.98
N PHE A 159 -1.51 36.86 -28.31
CA PHE A 159 -1.78 35.96 -27.19
C PHE A 159 -1.80 34.49 -27.62
N LEU A 160 -2.50 34.16 -28.69
CA LEU A 160 -2.55 32.79 -29.23
C LEU A 160 -1.18 32.34 -29.73
N ALA A 161 -0.41 33.22 -30.38
CA ALA A 161 0.97 32.95 -30.77
C ALA A 161 1.88 32.67 -29.56
N ALA A 162 1.68 33.39 -28.45
CA ALA A 162 2.39 33.08 -27.20
C ALA A 162 2.04 31.69 -26.67
N CYS A 163 0.76 31.30 -26.70
CA CYS A 163 0.32 29.96 -26.32
C CYS A 163 0.91 28.86 -27.23
N ILE A 164 1.00 29.10 -28.55
CA ILE A 164 1.62 28.18 -29.52
C ILE A 164 3.11 28.00 -29.21
N ARG A 165 3.83 29.08 -28.89
CA ARG A 165 5.26 28.99 -28.50
C ARG A 165 5.46 28.17 -27.22
N ILE A 166 4.59 28.35 -26.23
CA ILE A 166 4.59 27.63 -24.95
C ILE A 166 4.24 26.13 -25.12
N GLN A 167 3.47 25.81 -26.17
CA GLN A 167 2.93 24.48 -26.49
C GLN A 167 1.93 23.94 -25.46
N SER A 168 0.99 23.13 -25.95
CA SER A 168 0.08 22.38 -25.09
C SER A 168 0.83 21.44 -24.16
N ALA A 169 0.37 21.36 -22.90
CA ALA A 169 0.84 20.36 -21.95
C ALA A 169 0.16 19.00 -22.12
N SER A 170 -0.80 18.83 -23.03
CA SER A 170 -1.61 17.61 -23.11
C SER A 170 -0.89 16.46 -23.84
N SER A 171 -0.85 15.28 -23.21
CA SER A 171 -0.38 14.04 -23.84
C SER A 171 -1.44 13.35 -24.73
N PHE A 172 -2.66 13.88 -24.80
CA PHE A 172 -3.70 13.39 -25.71
C PHE A 172 -3.48 13.85 -27.16
N PRO A 173 -4.16 13.22 -28.15
CA PRO A 173 -4.16 13.66 -29.54
C PRO A 173 -4.58 15.13 -29.72
N SER A 174 -4.12 15.76 -30.81
CA SER A 174 -4.42 17.16 -31.15
C SER A 174 -5.92 17.43 -31.35
N ALA A 175 -6.71 16.42 -31.73
CA ALA A 175 -8.16 16.54 -31.86
C ALA A 175 -8.87 16.91 -30.53
N LEU A 176 -8.24 16.59 -29.38
CA LEU A 176 -8.77 16.90 -28.04
C LEU A 176 -8.27 18.25 -27.49
N ARG A 177 -7.61 19.07 -28.31
CA ARG A 177 -7.23 20.43 -27.91
C ARG A 177 -8.46 21.32 -27.80
N PRO A 178 -8.45 22.36 -26.93
CA PRO A 178 -9.57 23.29 -26.80
C PRO A 178 -9.89 23.97 -28.13
N ARG A 179 -11.18 24.25 -28.33
CA ARG A 179 -11.65 25.06 -29.48
C ARG A 179 -11.73 26.52 -29.07
N VAL A 180 -11.22 27.41 -29.93
CA VAL A 180 -11.23 28.86 -29.70
C VAL A 180 -12.43 29.47 -30.40
N ILE A 181 -13.12 30.38 -29.71
CA ILE A 181 -14.14 31.28 -30.25
C ILE A 181 -13.65 32.71 -30.00
N VAL A 182 -13.46 33.48 -31.07
CA VAL A 182 -13.12 34.90 -30.99
C VAL A 182 -14.40 35.70 -31.20
N ALA A 183 -14.82 36.42 -30.16
CA ALA A 183 -15.98 37.29 -30.18
C ALA A 183 -15.55 38.75 -30.41
N LEU A 184 -16.09 39.38 -31.45
CA LEU A 184 -15.82 40.76 -31.84
C LEU A 184 -17.11 41.53 -32.00
N ARG A 185 -17.14 42.81 -31.67
CA ARG A 185 -18.26 43.69 -32.02
C ARG A 185 -18.30 43.93 -33.52
N ALA A 186 -19.49 43.80 -34.10
CA ALA A 186 -19.70 44.10 -35.51
C ALA A 186 -20.58 45.33 -35.71
N ARG A 187 -20.17 46.14 -36.68
CA ARG A 187 -20.98 47.21 -37.27
C ARG A 187 -21.37 46.76 -38.67
N THR A 188 -22.60 47.07 -39.06
CA THR A 188 -23.30 46.50 -40.24
C THR A 188 -22.70 46.83 -41.61
N GLU A 189 -21.57 47.54 -41.70
CA GLU A 189 -21.10 48.14 -42.97
C GLU A 189 -19.85 47.48 -43.61
N ASP A 190 -19.13 46.54 -42.98
CA ASP A 190 -17.77 46.16 -43.47
C ASP A 190 -17.46 44.65 -43.57
N LEU A 191 -18.22 43.89 -44.38
CA LEU A 191 -17.97 42.44 -44.59
C LEU A 191 -16.59 42.12 -45.22
N ASP A 192 -16.14 42.94 -46.18
CA ASP A 192 -14.84 42.76 -46.85
C ASP A 192 -13.67 43.09 -45.91
N GLU A 193 -13.84 44.06 -45.01
CA GLU A 193 -12.83 44.41 -44.01
C GLU A 193 -12.65 43.28 -42.99
N TYR A 194 -13.74 42.62 -42.58
CA TYR A 194 -13.68 41.48 -41.66
C TYR A 194 -12.93 40.28 -42.25
N LEU A 195 -13.11 39.99 -43.55
CA LEU A 195 -12.38 38.93 -44.24
C LEU A 195 -10.88 39.25 -44.28
N LEU A 196 -10.51 40.47 -44.66
CA LEU A 196 -9.12 40.92 -44.70
C LEU A 196 -8.45 40.86 -43.32
N GLN A 197 -9.15 41.32 -42.27
CA GLN A 197 -8.62 41.26 -40.90
C GLN A 197 -8.45 39.81 -40.40
N THR A 198 -9.31 38.89 -40.85
CA THR A 198 -9.19 37.45 -40.55
C THR A 198 -7.99 36.82 -41.26
N GLU A 199 -7.73 37.20 -42.52
CA GLU A 199 -6.53 36.77 -43.24
C GLU A 199 -5.24 37.26 -42.56
N LEU A 200 -5.21 38.53 -42.16
CA LEU A 200 -4.08 39.11 -41.43
C LEU A 200 -3.86 38.41 -40.08
N PHE A 201 -4.93 38.04 -39.38
CA PHE A 201 -4.88 37.27 -38.14
C PHE A 201 -4.20 35.91 -38.34
N TYR A 202 -4.60 35.15 -39.37
CA TYR A 202 -3.97 33.87 -39.67
C TYR A 202 -2.53 34.05 -40.14
N HIS A 203 -2.25 35.06 -40.96
CA HIS A 203 -0.87 35.38 -41.37
C HIS A 203 0.02 35.63 -40.15
N GLN A 204 -0.43 36.43 -39.18
CA GLN A 204 0.32 36.70 -37.95
C GLN A 204 0.56 35.42 -37.12
N LEU A 205 -0.44 34.54 -37.02
CA LEU A 205 -0.28 33.25 -36.33
C LEU A 205 0.74 32.34 -37.00
N TYR A 206 0.71 32.21 -38.33
CA TYR A 206 1.66 31.39 -39.09
C TYR A 206 3.06 32.01 -39.16
N SER A 207 3.17 33.34 -39.10
CA SER A 207 4.46 34.05 -39.04
C SER A 207 5.24 33.79 -37.75
N SER A 208 4.59 33.25 -36.72
CA SER A 208 5.10 33.22 -35.34
C SER A 208 5.96 31.99 -34.99
N GLY A 209 6.22 31.07 -35.92
CA GLY A 209 7.25 30.02 -35.78
C GLY A 209 6.93 28.66 -36.42
N ASP A 210 7.93 27.75 -36.42
CA ASP A 210 7.96 26.38 -36.99
C ASP A 210 6.89 25.38 -36.47
N LYS A 211 5.98 25.78 -35.57
CA LYS A 211 5.09 24.88 -34.83
C LYS A 211 3.64 24.98 -35.31
N SER A 212 2.94 23.85 -35.38
CA SER A 212 1.58 23.79 -35.93
C SER A 212 0.54 24.33 -34.95
N LEU A 213 -0.37 25.18 -35.44
CA LEU A 213 -1.52 25.69 -34.68
C LEU A 213 -2.37 24.55 -34.08
N ASN A 214 -2.47 23.43 -34.81
CA ASN A 214 -3.22 22.24 -34.42
C ASN A 214 -2.64 21.54 -33.18
N ASP A 215 -1.38 21.80 -32.82
CA ASP A 215 -0.77 21.22 -31.63
C ASP A 215 -1.29 21.86 -30.33
N SER A 216 -1.83 23.08 -30.41
CA SER A 216 -2.35 23.85 -29.27
C SER A 216 -3.87 24.00 -29.27
N PHE A 217 -4.50 24.11 -30.44
CA PHE A 217 -5.95 24.33 -30.58
C PHE A 217 -6.53 23.47 -31.70
N SER A 218 -7.72 22.89 -31.50
CA SER A 218 -8.32 22.00 -32.52
C SER A 218 -9.13 22.75 -33.57
N ALA A 219 -9.66 23.93 -33.24
CA ALA A 219 -10.36 24.82 -34.16
C ALA A 219 -10.36 26.27 -33.63
N ILE A 220 -10.45 27.23 -34.56
CA ILE A 220 -10.67 28.65 -34.25
C ILE A 220 -11.92 29.11 -35.01
N ASN A 221 -12.91 29.66 -34.30
CA ASN A 221 -14.16 30.15 -34.85
C ASN A 221 -14.34 31.63 -34.53
N PHE A 222 -14.98 32.38 -35.42
CA PHE A 222 -15.29 33.79 -35.21
C PHE A 222 -16.78 33.99 -35.00
N VAL A 223 -17.14 34.89 -34.09
CA VAL A 223 -18.52 35.34 -33.90
C VAL A 223 -18.57 36.85 -33.78
N TYR A 224 -19.37 37.44 -34.65
CA TYR A 224 -19.58 38.86 -34.74
C TYR A 224 -20.85 39.25 -33.97
N LEU A 225 -20.68 40.04 -32.92
CA LEU A 225 -21.73 40.51 -32.02
C LEU A 225 -22.31 41.80 -32.60
N ASP A 226 -23.38 41.65 -33.37
CA ASP A 226 -24.06 42.76 -34.06
C ASP A 226 -24.68 43.75 -33.05
N GLU A 227 -24.23 45.00 -33.12
CA GLU A 227 -24.70 46.06 -32.23
C GLU A 227 -26.14 46.48 -32.49
N SER A 228 -26.66 46.25 -33.69
CA SER A 228 -28.04 46.57 -34.07
C SER A 228 -29.07 45.67 -33.38
N LEU A 229 -28.66 44.48 -32.91
CA LEU A 229 -29.51 43.52 -32.23
C LEU A 229 -29.69 43.88 -30.74
N SER A 230 -30.85 43.48 -30.20
CA SER A 230 -31.07 43.52 -28.75
C SER A 230 -29.98 42.71 -28.01
N PRO A 231 -29.55 43.12 -26.80
CA PRO A 231 -28.51 42.40 -26.06
C PRO A 231 -28.79 40.90 -25.91
N THR A 232 -30.04 40.52 -25.66
CA THR A 232 -30.45 39.12 -25.56
C THR A 232 -30.23 38.36 -26.88
N ALA A 233 -30.68 38.92 -28.02
CA ALA A 233 -30.51 38.29 -29.33
C ALA A 233 -29.03 38.23 -29.75
N ARG A 234 -28.26 39.28 -29.44
CA ARG A 234 -26.82 39.38 -29.73
C ARG A 234 -26.04 38.24 -29.09
N TYR A 235 -26.26 37.97 -27.81
CA TYR A 235 -25.54 36.92 -27.08
C TYR A 235 -26.15 35.52 -27.25
N GLU A 236 -27.37 35.39 -27.78
CA GLU A 236 -27.96 34.07 -28.05
C GLU A 236 -27.19 33.33 -29.15
N ARG A 237 -26.69 34.03 -30.17
CA ARG A 237 -25.82 33.44 -31.20
C ARG A 237 -24.52 32.89 -30.60
N LEU A 238 -23.90 33.64 -29.69
CA LEU A 238 -22.71 33.20 -28.96
C LEU A 238 -23.02 31.99 -28.06
N ARG A 239 -24.15 32.01 -27.34
CA ARG A 239 -24.62 30.88 -26.51
C ARG A 239 -24.80 29.62 -27.35
N ALA A 240 -25.47 29.73 -28.49
CA ALA A 240 -25.72 28.61 -29.40
C ALA A 240 -24.40 28.03 -29.94
N LEU A 241 -23.45 28.90 -30.35
CA LEU A 241 -22.13 28.47 -30.82
C LEU A 241 -21.36 27.75 -29.71
N ILE A 242 -21.25 28.33 -28.51
CA ILE A 242 -20.57 27.71 -27.37
C ILE A 242 -21.18 26.33 -27.08
N LYS A 243 -22.51 26.23 -27.01
CA LYS A 243 -23.20 24.96 -26.76
C LYS A 243 -22.90 23.91 -27.83
N GLY A 244 -22.88 24.30 -29.10
CA GLY A 244 -22.50 23.40 -30.20
C GLY A 244 -21.07 22.91 -30.08
N GLN A 245 -20.10 23.80 -29.81
CA GLN A 245 -18.70 23.43 -29.63
C GLN A 245 -18.49 22.50 -28.41
N ILE A 246 -19.19 22.75 -27.30
CA ILE A 246 -19.18 21.86 -26.12
C ILE A 246 -19.70 20.47 -26.50
N GLN A 247 -20.79 20.39 -27.24
CA GLN A 247 -21.38 19.11 -27.66
C GLN A 247 -20.42 18.32 -28.57
N ASP A 248 -19.80 18.98 -29.54
CA ASP A 248 -18.80 18.36 -30.41
C ASP A 248 -17.59 17.83 -29.61
N MET A 249 -17.04 18.65 -28.71
CA MET A 249 -15.93 18.23 -27.86
C MET A 249 -16.33 17.06 -26.95
N THR A 250 -17.57 17.06 -26.45
CA THR A 250 -18.11 15.95 -25.65
C THR A 250 -18.05 14.63 -26.42
N MET A 251 -18.44 14.63 -27.70
CA MET A 251 -18.39 13.44 -28.54
C MET A 251 -16.95 13.00 -28.76
N LEU A 252 -16.03 13.92 -29.04
CA LEU A 252 -14.61 13.61 -29.22
C LEU A 252 -13.96 13.02 -27.96
N TYR A 253 -14.20 13.62 -26.79
CA TYR A 253 -13.70 13.10 -25.52
C TYR A 253 -14.26 11.71 -25.20
N ARG A 254 -15.55 11.49 -25.50
CA ARG A 254 -16.19 10.18 -25.36
C ARG A 254 -15.53 9.13 -26.24
N ASP A 255 -15.32 9.42 -27.52
CA ASP A 255 -14.74 8.48 -28.49
C ASP A 255 -13.26 8.16 -28.18
N ASN A 256 -12.61 9.01 -27.38
CA ASN A 256 -11.22 8.85 -26.95
C ASN A 256 -11.07 8.51 -25.46
N GLY A 257 -12.15 8.19 -24.73
CA GLY A 257 -12.08 7.77 -23.32
C GLY A 257 -11.40 8.80 -22.40
N ALA A 258 -11.62 10.08 -22.67
CA ALA A 258 -10.94 11.21 -22.03
C ALA A 258 -11.92 12.14 -21.30
N LEU A 259 -13.01 11.59 -20.76
CA LEU A 259 -14.05 12.35 -20.06
C LEU A 259 -14.05 12.00 -18.55
N PRO A 260 -13.21 12.66 -17.73
CA PRO A 260 -13.11 12.36 -16.30
C PRO A 260 -14.40 12.73 -15.55
N SER A 261 -14.74 11.97 -14.51
CA SER A 261 -15.77 12.39 -13.54
C SER A 261 -15.34 13.66 -12.80
N ALA A 262 -16.26 14.31 -12.09
CA ALA A 262 -15.94 15.54 -11.35
C ALA A 262 -14.84 15.30 -10.29
N THR A 263 -14.89 14.17 -9.58
CA THR A 263 -13.87 13.77 -8.60
C THR A 263 -12.51 13.51 -9.27
N GLN A 264 -12.51 12.85 -10.44
CA GLN A 264 -11.30 12.62 -11.22
C GLN A 264 -10.71 13.92 -11.78
N LEU A 265 -11.55 14.86 -12.21
CA LEU A 265 -11.13 16.17 -12.71
C LEU A 265 -10.34 16.93 -11.64
N VAL A 266 -10.79 16.94 -10.38
CA VAL A 266 -10.05 17.57 -9.28
C VAL A 266 -8.68 16.92 -9.08
N ALA A 267 -8.63 15.58 -9.09
CA ALA A 267 -7.39 14.84 -8.89
C ALA A 267 -6.38 15.04 -10.04
N LEU A 268 -6.86 15.04 -11.29
CA LEU A 268 -6.04 15.35 -12.46
C LEU A 268 -5.56 16.80 -12.43
N PHE A 269 -6.43 17.74 -12.07
CA PHE A 269 -6.07 19.16 -11.98
C PHE A 269 -4.98 19.40 -10.93
N GLY A 270 -5.12 18.84 -9.72
CA GLY A 270 -4.09 18.93 -8.69
C GLY A 270 -2.76 18.31 -9.12
N SER A 271 -2.80 17.17 -9.80
CA SER A 271 -1.59 16.53 -10.35
C SER A 271 -0.94 17.38 -11.46
N ALA A 272 -1.75 18.01 -12.32
CA ALA A 272 -1.28 18.91 -13.37
C ALA A 272 -0.68 20.20 -12.80
N LEU A 273 -1.23 20.73 -11.72
CA LEU A 273 -0.67 21.88 -11.00
C LEU A 273 0.71 21.55 -10.42
N GLN A 274 0.85 20.40 -9.73
CA GLN A 274 2.14 19.95 -9.21
C GLN A 274 3.17 19.68 -10.32
N HIS A 275 2.74 19.12 -11.45
CA HIS A 275 3.59 18.96 -12.62
C HIS A 275 4.05 20.31 -13.15
N LEU A 276 3.12 21.26 -13.33
CA LEU A 276 3.43 22.60 -13.84
C LEU A 276 4.41 23.33 -12.94
N THR A 277 4.27 23.26 -11.61
CA THR A 277 5.21 23.94 -10.69
C THR A 277 6.60 23.32 -10.72
N THR A 278 6.72 22.06 -11.13
CA THR A 278 7.99 21.32 -11.18
C THR A 278 8.70 21.46 -12.53
N THR A 279 8.01 21.35 -13.66
CA THR A 279 8.62 21.37 -15.00
C THR A 279 7.65 21.81 -16.10
N ILE A 280 8.19 22.49 -17.12
CA ILE A 280 7.48 22.86 -18.35
C ILE A 280 8.03 22.16 -19.60
N ASP A 281 9.13 21.41 -19.47
CA ASP A 281 9.88 20.85 -20.61
C ASP A 281 9.20 19.64 -21.25
N ARG A 282 8.29 19.00 -20.51
CA ARG A 282 7.56 17.81 -20.95
C ARG A 282 6.05 17.96 -20.75
N PRO A 283 5.22 17.32 -21.59
CA PRO A 283 3.77 17.33 -21.41
C PRO A 283 3.37 16.61 -20.12
N PHE A 284 2.19 16.98 -19.60
CA PHE A 284 1.53 16.30 -18.50
C PHE A 284 1.02 14.92 -18.97
N ASN A 285 1.41 13.87 -18.23
CA ASN A 285 1.05 12.50 -18.54
C ASN A 285 -0.20 12.07 -17.77
N PHE A 286 -1.35 12.05 -18.45
CA PHE A 286 -2.62 11.66 -17.84
C PHE A 286 -2.57 10.23 -17.28
N VAL A 287 -1.98 9.28 -18.01
CA VAL A 287 -1.90 7.88 -17.57
C VAL A 287 -1.08 7.75 -16.28
N GLU A 288 0.11 8.34 -16.22
CA GLU A 288 0.95 8.29 -15.00
C GLU A 288 0.27 8.94 -13.80
N SER A 289 -0.45 10.05 -14.03
CA SER A 289 -1.17 10.75 -12.96
C SER A 289 -2.25 9.88 -12.30
N THR A 290 -2.87 8.95 -13.03
CA THR A 290 -3.83 7.98 -12.46
C THR A 290 -3.17 6.94 -11.54
N ARG A 291 -1.84 6.82 -11.56
CA ARG A 291 -1.05 5.81 -10.84
C ARG A 291 -0.19 6.39 -9.72
N VAL A 292 -0.34 7.67 -9.37
CA VAL A 292 0.44 8.34 -8.32
C VAL A 292 0.35 7.58 -6.98
N ASN A 293 -0.86 7.19 -6.58
CA ASN A 293 -1.12 6.48 -5.31
C ASN A 293 -1.04 4.94 -5.43
N ASN A 294 -0.87 4.41 -6.65
CA ASN A 294 -0.81 2.97 -6.91
C ASN A 294 0.16 2.67 -8.06
N LYS A 295 1.45 2.95 -7.85
CA LYS A 295 2.47 2.83 -8.90
C LYS A 295 2.57 1.39 -9.41
N VAL A 296 2.81 1.25 -10.70
CA VAL A 296 3.10 -0.06 -11.32
C VAL A 296 4.42 -0.58 -10.75
N SER A 297 4.41 -1.82 -10.26
CA SER A 297 5.63 -2.44 -9.71
C SER A 297 6.70 -2.54 -10.78
N GLN A 298 7.94 -2.24 -10.43
CA GLN A 298 9.08 -2.42 -11.33
C GLN A 298 9.33 -3.90 -11.68
N ALA A 299 8.85 -4.83 -10.85
CA ALA A 299 8.95 -6.26 -11.10
C ALA A 299 7.92 -6.79 -12.11
N VAL A 300 7.04 -5.95 -12.67
CA VAL A 300 6.01 -6.40 -13.63
C VAL A 300 6.65 -7.09 -14.85
N GLY A 301 7.68 -6.48 -15.45
CA GLY A 301 8.37 -7.07 -16.60
C GLY A 301 9.02 -8.41 -16.27
N THR A 302 9.75 -8.49 -15.14
CA THR A 302 10.43 -9.73 -14.71
C THR A 302 9.45 -10.84 -14.34
N ASN A 303 8.30 -10.49 -13.75
CA ASN A 303 7.24 -11.44 -13.44
C ASN A 303 6.55 -11.98 -14.71
N ILE A 304 6.32 -11.12 -15.72
CA ILE A 304 5.78 -11.54 -17.02
C ILE A 304 6.76 -12.45 -17.75
N ALA A 305 8.05 -12.12 -17.78
CA ALA A 305 9.09 -12.98 -18.34
C ALA A 305 9.15 -14.35 -17.61
N HIS A 306 9.07 -14.35 -16.27
CA HIS A 306 8.99 -15.59 -15.50
C HIS A 306 7.76 -16.42 -15.86
N TYR A 307 6.59 -15.78 -16.03
CA TYR A 307 5.36 -16.45 -16.44
C TYR A 307 5.48 -17.03 -17.86
N HIS A 308 6.04 -16.28 -18.80
CA HIS A 308 6.32 -16.73 -20.16
C HIS A 308 7.18 -18.00 -20.18
N ARG A 309 8.29 -18.01 -19.42
CA ARG A 309 9.17 -19.19 -19.31
C ARG A 309 8.48 -20.39 -18.67
N ALA A 310 7.68 -20.16 -17.64
CA ALA A 310 6.86 -21.21 -17.02
C ALA A 310 5.82 -21.78 -18.01
N GLY A 311 5.22 -20.92 -18.84
CA GLY A 311 4.34 -21.28 -19.94
C GLY A 311 5.03 -22.15 -21.00
N LYS A 312 6.21 -21.71 -21.47
CA LYS A 312 7.03 -22.47 -22.44
C LYS A 312 7.38 -23.87 -21.92
N THR A 313 7.78 -23.97 -20.65
CA THR A 313 8.05 -25.25 -19.98
C THR A 313 6.82 -26.16 -19.91
N ALA A 314 5.63 -25.56 -19.81
CA ALA A 314 4.35 -26.27 -19.82
C ALA A 314 3.82 -26.57 -21.24
N GLY A 315 4.53 -26.16 -22.30
CA GLY A 315 4.17 -26.41 -23.70
C GLY A 315 3.27 -25.34 -24.35
N PHE A 316 3.24 -24.12 -23.81
CA PHE A 316 2.51 -22.98 -24.37
C PHE A 316 3.36 -22.14 -25.32
N GLN A 317 2.71 -21.55 -26.31
CA GLN A 317 3.33 -20.59 -27.25
C GLN A 317 2.96 -19.15 -26.88
N GLY A 318 3.64 -18.17 -27.48
CA GLY A 318 3.40 -16.74 -27.24
C GLY A 318 1.93 -16.33 -27.39
N GLY A 319 1.27 -16.80 -28.46
CA GLY A 319 -0.14 -16.53 -28.71
C GLY A 319 -1.11 -17.08 -27.67
N ASP A 320 -0.74 -18.13 -26.93
CA ASP A 320 -1.54 -18.63 -25.79
C ASP A 320 -1.35 -17.78 -24.54
N ILE A 321 -0.15 -17.23 -24.35
CA ILE A 321 0.25 -16.47 -23.16
C ILE A 321 -0.23 -15.01 -23.26
N ALA A 322 -0.20 -14.42 -24.44
CA ALA A 322 -0.51 -13.01 -24.65
C ALA A 322 -1.91 -12.61 -24.12
N PRO A 323 -3.01 -13.35 -24.38
CA PRO A 323 -4.31 -13.04 -23.79
C PRO A 323 -4.31 -13.09 -22.26
N VAL A 324 -3.58 -14.06 -21.67
CA VAL A 324 -3.48 -14.23 -20.21
C VAL A 324 -2.73 -13.07 -19.57
N VAL A 325 -1.68 -12.57 -20.23
CA VAL A 325 -0.95 -11.39 -19.77
C VAL A 325 -1.80 -10.13 -19.93
N ALA A 326 -2.42 -9.94 -21.10
CA ALA A 326 -3.28 -8.81 -21.40
C ALA A 326 -4.40 -8.63 -20.37
N ALA A 327 -5.16 -9.70 -20.06
CA ALA A 327 -6.24 -9.63 -19.07
C ALA A 327 -5.75 -9.34 -17.64
N ALA A 328 -4.53 -9.76 -17.30
CA ALA A 328 -3.93 -9.47 -16.01
C ALA A 328 -3.50 -7.99 -15.90
N LEU A 329 -2.90 -7.43 -16.96
CA LEU A 329 -2.59 -6.01 -17.06
C LEU A 329 -3.86 -5.16 -17.04
N LEU A 330 -4.93 -5.62 -17.70
CA LEU A 330 -6.21 -4.92 -17.73
C LEU A 330 -6.79 -4.82 -16.32
N MET A 331 -6.76 -5.91 -15.56
CA MET A 331 -7.14 -5.93 -14.14
C MET A 331 -6.23 -5.03 -13.30
N ASP A 332 -4.95 -4.91 -13.63
CA ASP A 332 -4.06 -4.04 -12.86
C ASP A 332 -4.37 -2.54 -13.02
N HIS A 333 -4.87 -2.10 -14.18
CA HIS A 333 -5.11 -0.67 -14.45
C HIS A 333 -6.58 -0.25 -14.34
N TYR A 334 -7.50 -0.96 -15.00
CA TYR A 334 -8.88 -0.52 -15.12
C TYR A 334 -9.70 -0.99 -13.93
N PHE A 335 -9.66 -0.20 -12.85
CA PHE A 335 -10.44 -0.46 -11.65
C PHE A 335 -11.92 -0.13 -11.86
N PRO A 336 -12.84 -0.83 -11.20
CA PRO A 336 -14.27 -0.55 -11.30
C PRO A 336 -14.61 0.92 -10.97
N GLU A 337 -13.99 1.50 -9.94
CA GLU A 337 -14.20 2.90 -9.53
C GLU A 337 -13.66 3.91 -10.55
N MET A 338 -12.64 3.53 -11.33
CA MET A 338 -12.17 4.35 -12.45
C MET A 338 -13.22 4.45 -13.56
N LEU A 339 -14.11 3.45 -13.66
CA LEU A 339 -15.09 3.26 -14.72
C LEU A 339 -16.52 3.72 -14.34
N GLY A 340 -16.77 4.17 -13.11
CA GLY A 340 -18.09 4.66 -12.68
C GLY A 340 -19.19 3.60 -12.74
N ILE A 341 -19.06 2.52 -11.95
CA ILE A 341 -19.82 1.25 -12.01
C ILE A 341 -21.35 1.42 -11.95
N GLU A 342 -21.89 2.54 -11.45
CA GLU A 342 -23.34 2.74 -11.35
C GLU A 342 -23.98 3.36 -12.61
N SER A 343 -23.19 3.71 -13.63
CA SER A 343 -23.72 4.35 -14.84
C SER A 343 -23.57 3.45 -16.08
N ALA A 344 -24.56 3.50 -16.98
CA ALA A 344 -24.51 2.88 -18.31
C ALA A 344 -23.44 3.51 -19.25
N LEU A 345 -22.45 4.21 -18.67
CA LEU A 345 -21.47 5.07 -19.32
C LEU A 345 -20.02 4.64 -19.01
N LEU A 346 -19.80 3.33 -18.76
CA LEU A 346 -18.52 2.68 -18.40
C LEU A 346 -17.32 3.07 -19.32
N PHE A 347 -17.60 3.52 -20.54
CA PHE A 347 -16.61 3.86 -21.57
C PHE A 347 -16.08 5.30 -21.48
N LEU A 348 -16.77 6.20 -20.76
CA LEU A 348 -16.50 7.63 -20.83
C LEU A 348 -15.19 8.05 -20.13
N THR A 349 -14.86 7.40 -19.01
CA THR A 349 -13.74 7.77 -18.12
C THR A 349 -12.47 6.96 -18.37
N ALA A 350 -12.54 5.96 -19.25
CA ALA A 350 -11.48 4.99 -19.42
C ALA A 350 -10.42 5.48 -20.40
N LEU A 351 -9.23 5.83 -19.89
CA LEU A 351 -8.09 6.22 -20.73
C LEU A 351 -7.86 5.20 -21.87
N PRO A 352 -7.43 5.63 -23.07
CA PRO A 352 -7.22 4.73 -24.21
C PRO A 352 -6.27 3.56 -23.89
N PRO A 353 -6.65 2.30 -24.18
CA PRO A 353 -5.86 1.12 -23.80
C PRO A 353 -4.46 1.10 -24.42
N ARG A 354 -4.31 1.60 -25.65
CA ARG A 354 -3.00 1.71 -26.28
C ARG A 354 -2.07 2.67 -25.55
N MET A 355 -2.59 3.85 -25.17
CA MET A 355 -1.82 4.83 -24.40
C MET A 355 -1.42 4.25 -23.04
N VAL A 356 -2.36 3.61 -22.35
CA VAL A 356 -2.10 2.94 -21.06
C VAL A 356 -0.99 1.89 -21.19
N PHE A 357 -1.09 1.01 -22.19
CA PHE A 357 -0.09 -0.04 -22.40
C PHE A 357 1.31 0.52 -22.68
N HIS A 358 1.40 1.52 -23.55
CA HIS A 358 2.67 2.15 -23.91
C HIS A 358 3.32 2.86 -22.73
N THR A 359 2.55 3.62 -21.97
CA THR A 359 3.07 4.39 -20.84
C THR A 359 3.45 3.52 -19.65
N LEU A 360 2.67 2.49 -19.32
CA LEU A 360 2.85 1.75 -18.07
C LEU A 360 3.63 0.44 -18.20
N TYR A 361 3.51 -0.25 -19.34
CA TYR A 361 3.87 -1.67 -19.42
C TYR A 361 4.87 -2.01 -20.53
N LYS A 362 4.77 -1.37 -21.70
CA LYS A 362 5.49 -1.77 -22.92
C LYS A 362 7.01 -1.86 -22.72
N GLU A 363 7.64 -0.79 -22.26
CA GLU A 363 9.10 -0.73 -22.07
C GLU A 363 9.57 -1.77 -21.04
N LYS A 364 8.90 -1.84 -19.88
CA LYS A 364 9.23 -2.79 -18.81
C LYS A 364 9.15 -4.25 -19.25
N ILE A 365 8.13 -4.59 -20.05
CA ILE A 365 7.94 -5.94 -20.59
C ILE A 365 9.03 -6.25 -21.61
N LEU A 366 9.26 -5.32 -22.55
CA LEU A 366 10.24 -5.50 -23.62
C LEU A 366 11.65 -5.70 -23.05
N GLU A 367 12.09 -4.83 -22.14
CA GLU A 367 13.40 -4.92 -21.47
C GLU A 367 13.59 -6.24 -20.73
N ALA A 368 12.55 -6.74 -20.06
CA ALA A 368 12.63 -7.98 -19.29
C ALA A 368 12.65 -9.22 -20.20
N LEU A 369 11.89 -9.20 -21.29
CA LEU A 369 11.84 -10.27 -22.29
C LEU A 369 13.13 -10.36 -23.12
N GLN A 370 13.76 -9.23 -23.42
CA GLN A 370 15.06 -9.17 -24.12
C GLN A 370 16.20 -9.80 -23.32
N LYS A 371 16.08 -9.86 -21.98
CA LYS A 371 17.06 -10.54 -21.10
C LYS A 371 16.91 -12.07 -21.09
N GLU A 372 15.87 -12.63 -21.73
CA GLU A 372 15.72 -14.08 -21.85
C GLU A 372 16.60 -14.65 -22.97
N VAL A 373 17.33 -15.73 -22.68
CA VAL A 373 18.35 -16.30 -23.59
C VAL A 373 17.77 -17.23 -24.67
N ASP A 374 16.51 -17.70 -24.52
CA ASP A 374 15.94 -18.76 -25.36
C ASP A 374 14.67 -18.34 -26.14
N TRP A 375 14.85 -17.74 -27.33
CA TRP A 375 13.77 -17.39 -28.26
C TRP A 375 13.84 -18.19 -29.58
N PRO A 376 13.23 -19.38 -29.65
CA PRO A 376 13.36 -20.24 -30.82
C PRO A 376 12.41 -19.90 -31.99
N GLN A 377 11.37 -19.07 -31.81
CA GLN A 377 10.34 -18.83 -32.88
C GLN A 377 9.71 -17.43 -32.95
N SER A 378 9.63 -16.66 -31.86
CA SER A 378 9.03 -15.31 -31.83
C SER A 378 10.00 -14.35 -31.15
N SER A 379 10.04 -13.07 -31.52
CA SER A 379 10.90 -12.10 -30.84
C SER A 379 10.22 -11.50 -29.59
N PRO A 380 10.99 -10.90 -28.65
CA PRO A 380 10.42 -10.11 -27.56
C PRO A 380 9.43 -9.04 -28.03
N GLU A 381 9.72 -8.37 -29.14
CA GLU A 381 8.87 -7.35 -29.75
C GLU A 381 7.58 -7.96 -30.28
N GLU A 382 7.65 -9.11 -30.94
CA GLU A 382 6.47 -9.82 -31.45
C GLU A 382 5.52 -10.23 -30.32
N LEU A 383 6.04 -10.82 -29.23
CA LEU A 383 5.20 -11.14 -28.07
C LEU A 383 4.62 -9.88 -27.42
N THR A 384 5.42 -8.81 -27.30
CA THR A 384 4.96 -7.54 -26.71
C THR A 384 3.84 -6.91 -27.56
N ASN A 385 3.96 -6.95 -28.89
CA ASN A 385 2.92 -6.50 -29.82
C ASN A 385 1.66 -7.37 -29.75
N GLN A 386 1.81 -8.69 -29.62
CA GLN A 386 0.67 -9.59 -29.39
C GLN A 386 -0.05 -9.28 -28.08
N ILE A 387 0.69 -9.02 -27.00
CA ILE A 387 0.12 -8.58 -25.71
C ILE A 387 -0.62 -7.26 -25.88
N GLU A 388 -0.04 -6.28 -26.60
CA GLU A 388 -0.69 -4.99 -26.90
C GLU A 388 -2.02 -5.18 -27.63
N CYS A 389 -2.03 -5.96 -28.72
CA CYS A 389 -3.25 -6.26 -29.47
C CYS A 389 -4.31 -6.92 -28.58
N GLN A 390 -3.93 -7.92 -27.80
CA GLN A 390 -4.85 -8.60 -26.88
C GLN A 390 -5.32 -7.67 -25.75
N PHE A 391 -4.50 -6.76 -25.26
CA PHE A 391 -4.88 -5.78 -24.24
C PHE A 391 -6.02 -4.89 -24.73
N ILE A 392 -5.94 -4.43 -25.98
CA ILE A 392 -7.00 -3.66 -26.63
C ILE A 392 -8.25 -4.52 -26.84
N THR A 393 -8.11 -5.73 -27.38
CA THR A 393 -9.27 -6.64 -27.60
C THR A 393 -10.02 -6.99 -26.31
N VAL A 394 -9.28 -7.27 -25.23
CA VAL A 394 -9.88 -7.62 -23.93
C VAL A 394 -10.49 -6.37 -23.27
N PHE A 395 -9.94 -5.17 -23.50
CA PHE A 395 -10.58 -3.92 -23.11
C PHE A 395 -11.92 -3.72 -23.86
N ASP A 396 -11.95 -3.91 -25.18
CA ASP A 396 -13.17 -3.79 -25.97
C ASP A 396 -14.24 -4.80 -25.51
N GLU A 397 -13.84 -6.04 -25.18
CA GLU A 397 -14.74 -7.03 -24.59
C GLU A 397 -15.29 -6.58 -23.22
N MET A 398 -14.42 -6.03 -22.36
CA MET A 398 -14.79 -5.53 -21.03
C MET A 398 -15.89 -4.49 -21.13
N VAL A 399 -15.68 -3.50 -22.00
CA VAL A 399 -16.62 -2.40 -22.12
C VAL A 399 -17.89 -2.84 -22.86
N TYR A 400 -17.79 -3.61 -23.95
CA TYR A 400 -18.96 -4.12 -24.69
C TYR A 400 -19.90 -4.94 -23.82
N ASN A 401 -19.35 -5.75 -22.90
CA ASN A 401 -20.13 -6.60 -22.01
C ASN A 401 -20.50 -5.93 -20.67
N ASN A 402 -20.10 -4.68 -20.44
CA ASN A 402 -20.26 -3.95 -19.18
C ASN A 402 -19.80 -4.76 -17.95
N ARG A 403 -18.56 -5.25 -17.98
CA ARG A 403 -17.99 -6.08 -16.89
C ARG A 403 -16.81 -5.38 -16.22
N SER A 404 -16.58 -5.71 -14.95
CA SER A 404 -15.33 -5.33 -14.30
C SER A 404 -14.15 -6.14 -14.86
N SER A 405 -12.98 -5.52 -14.89
CA SER A 405 -11.72 -6.18 -15.27
C SER A 405 -11.40 -7.41 -14.41
N ALA A 406 -11.75 -7.37 -13.11
CA ALA A 406 -11.62 -8.50 -12.19
C ALA A 406 -12.53 -9.69 -12.56
N GLU A 407 -13.80 -9.43 -12.91
CA GLU A 407 -14.73 -10.49 -13.35
C GLU A 407 -14.29 -11.08 -14.69
N LEU A 408 -13.81 -10.25 -15.62
CA LEU A 408 -13.27 -10.70 -16.89
C LEU A 408 -12.05 -11.62 -16.68
N ARG A 409 -11.12 -11.22 -15.80
CA ARG A 409 -9.97 -12.04 -15.42
C ARG A 409 -10.40 -13.37 -14.80
N LYS A 410 -11.38 -13.36 -13.90
CA LYS A 410 -11.93 -14.59 -13.29
C LYS A 410 -12.46 -15.54 -14.35
N ARG A 411 -13.27 -15.04 -15.29
CA ARG A 411 -13.85 -15.84 -16.38
C ARG A 411 -12.79 -16.43 -17.29
N GLN A 412 -11.77 -15.65 -17.64
CA GLN A 412 -10.66 -16.12 -18.46
C GLN A 412 -9.89 -17.26 -17.76
N LEU A 413 -9.55 -17.11 -16.49
CA LEU A 413 -8.87 -18.16 -15.73
C LEU A 413 -9.73 -19.43 -15.66
N VAL A 414 -11.02 -19.27 -15.38
CA VAL A 414 -11.99 -20.37 -15.30
C VAL A 414 -12.25 -21.02 -16.65
N SER A 415 -12.24 -20.30 -17.77
CA SER A 415 -12.47 -20.89 -19.10
C SER A 415 -11.28 -21.74 -19.56
N GLN A 416 -10.08 -21.47 -19.02
CA GLN A 416 -8.84 -22.17 -19.39
C GLN A 416 -8.33 -23.14 -18.31
N TYR A 417 -9.13 -23.45 -17.29
CA TYR A 417 -8.77 -24.24 -16.10
C TYR A 417 -8.15 -25.63 -16.37
N GLY A 418 -8.41 -26.24 -17.52
CA GLY A 418 -7.76 -27.50 -17.90
C GLY A 418 -6.36 -27.30 -18.50
N ARG A 419 -6.15 -26.20 -19.23
CA ARG A 419 -4.88 -25.91 -19.91
C ARG A 419 -3.89 -25.28 -18.91
N LEU A 420 -4.29 -24.20 -18.24
CA LEU A 420 -3.41 -23.41 -17.38
C LEU A 420 -2.91 -24.19 -16.15
N CYS A 421 -3.57 -25.28 -15.76
CA CYS A 421 -3.17 -26.10 -14.61
C CYS A 421 -1.74 -26.69 -14.69
N ARG A 422 -1.15 -26.72 -15.90
CA ARG A 422 0.22 -27.17 -16.15
C ARG A 422 1.26 -26.12 -15.76
N ILE A 423 0.89 -24.84 -15.73
CA ILE A 423 1.77 -23.73 -15.38
C ILE A 423 1.90 -23.66 -13.86
N ARG A 424 3.13 -23.79 -13.36
CA ARG A 424 3.43 -23.81 -11.92
C ARG A 424 4.48 -22.78 -11.59
N SER A 425 4.27 -22.05 -10.50
CA SER A 425 5.23 -21.11 -9.93
C SER A 425 5.02 -21.00 -8.43
N ASN A 426 6.12 -20.96 -7.68
CA ASN A 426 6.17 -20.64 -6.25
C ASN A 426 6.66 -19.20 -5.97
N ARG A 427 7.00 -18.43 -7.02
CA ARG A 427 7.57 -17.07 -6.92
C ARG A 427 6.56 -15.96 -7.18
N ILE A 428 5.71 -16.15 -8.19
CA ILE A 428 4.71 -15.15 -8.61
C ILE A 428 3.29 -15.66 -8.35
N CYS A 429 2.37 -14.74 -8.10
CA CYS A 429 0.94 -14.99 -8.04
C CYS A 429 0.44 -15.40 -9.43
N LEU A 430 -0.15 -16.58 -9.59
CA LEU A 430 -0.64 -17.02 -10.91
C LEU A 430 -1.97 -16.34 -11.29
N TYR A 431 -2.63 -15.65 -10.37
CA TYR A 431 -3.91 -14.98 -10.63
C TYR A 431 -3.69 -13.63 -11.29
N CYS A 432 -2.90 -12.74 -10.68
CA CYS A 432 -2.57 -11.47 -11.30
C CYS A 432 -1.30 -11.52 -12.14
N ILE A 433 -0.41 -12.52 -12.00
CA ILE A 433 0.93 -12.61 -12.63
C ILE A 433 1.89 -11.43 -12.37
N LEU A 434 1.45 -10.36 -11.70
CA LEU A 434 2.21 -9.12 -11.51
C LEU A 434 2.84 -8.99 -10.12
N ARG A 435 2.38 -9.75 -9.13
CA ARG A 435 2.84 -9.69 -7.74
C ARG A 435 3.49 -11.00 -7.32
N VAL A 436 4.33 -10.95 -6.30
CA VAL A 436 4.94 -12.15 -5.69
C VAL A 436 3.88 -13.03 -5.04
N ALA A 437 4.10 -14.35 -5.07
CA ALA A 437 3.21 -15.31 -4.42
C ALA A 437 3.35 -15.20 -2.90
N GLN A 438 2.23 -15.19 -2.18
CA GLN A 438 2.19 -15.18 -0.72
C GLN A 438 1.45 -16.38 -0.12
N HIS A 439 0.61 -17.02 -0.92
CA HIS A 439 -0.23 -18.14 -0.51
C HIS A 439 -0.19 -19.25 -1.56
N THR A 440 -0.37 -20.48 -1.11
CA THR A 440 -0.43 -21.67 -1.98
C THR A 440 -1.72 -22.42 -1.70
N LEU A 441 -2.50 -22.69 -2.74
CA LEU A 441 -3.72 -23.51 -2.65
C LEU A 441 -3.36 -24.99 -2.53
N GLY A 442 -4.30 -25.82 -2.08
CA GLY A 442 -4.08 -27.28 -1.93
C GLY A 442 -3.71 -28.01 -3.23
N CYS A 443 -4.03 -27.42 -4.39
CA CYS A 443 -3.60 -27.93 -5.69
C CYS A 443 -2.18 -27.53 -6.08
N GLY A 444 -1.52 -26.63 -5.35
CA GLY A 444 -0.18 -26.10 -5.61
C GLY A 444 -0.11 -24.82 -6.46
N HIS A 445 -1.25 -24.26 -6.91
CA HIS A 445 -1.24 -22.92 -7.54
C HIS A 445 -1.14 -21.83 -6.47
N THR A 446 -0.57 -20.69 -6.84
CA THR A 446 -0.18 -19.63 -5.90
C THR A 446 -0.94 -18.33 -6.13
N MET A 447 -1.03 -17.53 -5.07
CA MET A 447 -1.80 -16.29 -5.02
C MET A 447 -1.12 -15.25 -4.11
N CYS A 448 -1.35 -13.95 -4.36
CA CYS A 448 -0.94 -12.85 -3.48
C CYS A 448 -2.09 -12.34 -2.59
N ASP A 449 -1.78 -11.55 -1.56
CA ASP A 449 -2.74 -10.95 -0.63
C ASP A 449 -3.83 -10.12 -1.35
N THR A 450 -3.48 -9.35 -2.38
CA THR A 450 -4.45 -8.54 -3.14
C THR A 450 -5.42 -9.42 -3.93
N CYS A 451 -4.94 -10.50 -4.56
CA CYS A 451 -5.82 -11.46 -5.23
C CYS A 451 -6.71 -12.22 -4.25
N ALA A 452 -6.27 -12.40 -3.00
CA ALA A 452 -7.12 -12.97 -1.95
C ALA A 452 -8.30 -12.04 -1.62
N GLN A 453 -8.07 -10.73 -1.60
CA GLN A 453 -9.13 -9.71 -1.41
C GLN A 453 -10.09 -9.66 -2.60
N ILE A 454 -9.57 -9.67 -3.84
CA ILE A 454 -10.39 -9.55 -5.06
C ILE A 454 -11.24 -10.81 -5.31
N PHE A 455 -10.66 -12.01 -5.17
CA PHE A 455 -11.31 -13.27 -5.54
C PHE A 455 -11.84 -14.08 -4.37
N GLY A 456 -11.53 -13.68 -3.13
CA GLY A 456 -11.98 -14.34 -1.92
C GLY A 456 -13.29 -13.77 -1.39
N VAL A 457 -13.98 -14.59 -0.60
CA VAL A 457 -15.17 -14.16 0.14
C VAL A 457 -14.76 -13.82 1.57
N PRO A 458 -15.09 -12.63 2.10
CA PRO A 458 -14.79 -12.29 3.49
C PRO A 458 -15.43 -13.28 4.47
N VAL A 459 -14.67 -13.71 5.47
CA VAL A 459 -15.15 -14.61 6.51
C VAL A 459 -15.91 -13.79 7.56
N PRO A 460 -17.15 -14.18 7.95
CA PRO A 460 -17.89 -13.49 9.00
C PRO A 460 -17.12 -13.43 10.32
N SER A 461 -17.33 -12.37 11.11
CA SER A 461 -16.67 -12.12 12.40
C SER A 461 -15.16 -11.89 12.37
N TYR A 462 -14.55 -11.82 11.20
CA TYR A 462 -13.14 -11.49 11.04
C TYR A 462 -12.95 -10.29 10.11
N GLU A 463 -11.97 -9.47 10.47
CA GLU A 463 -11.47 -8.38 9.63
C GLU A 463 -10.31 -8.91 8.77
N TYR A 464 -10.30 -8.63 7.46
CA TYR A 464 -9.24 -9.01 6.52
C TYR A 464 -8.92 -10.52 6.45
N ARG A 465 -9.92 -11.38 6.69
CA ARG A 465 -9.84 -12.83 6.50
C ARG A 465 -10.73 -13.26 5.34
N PHE A 466 -10.15 -13.99 4.39
CA PHE A 466 -10.81 -14.37 3.13
C PHE A 466 -10.81 -15.88 2.93
N GLN A 467 -11.93 -16.40 2.44
CA GLN A 467 -12.07 -17.78 1.99
C GLN A 467 -12.00 -17.85 0.47
N ILE A 468 -11.03 -18.61 -0.04
CA ILE A 468 -10.96 -19.01 -1.44
C ILE A 468 -11.65 -20.36 -1.59
N ALA A 469 -12.81 -20.39 -2.23
CA ALA A 469 -13.62 -21.61 -2.33
C ALA A 469 -12.97 -22.68 -3.23
N PHE A 470 -12.37 -22.28 -4.34
CA PHE A 470 -11.70 -23.18 -5.28
C PHE A 470 -10.61 -22.45 -6.07
N CYS A 471 -9.70 -23.22 -6.67
CA CYS A 471 -8.65 -22.66 -7.52
C CYS A 471 -9.21 -22.23 -8.89
N LEU A 472 -9.02 -20.98 -9.30
CA LEU A 472 -9.45 -20.52 -10.63
C LEU A 472 -8.65 -21.16 -11.79
N HIS A 473 -7.43 -21.64 -11.52
CA HIS A 473 -6.55 -22.26 -12.53
C HIS A 473 -6.85 -23.74 -12.82
N CYS A 474 -7.50 -24.47 -11.90
CA CYS A 474 -7.76 -25.90 -12.08
C CYS A 474 -9.06 -26.41 -11.44
N LEU A 475 -9.88 -25.51 -10.90
CA LEU A 475 -11.15 -25.78 -10.22
C LEU A 475 -11.06 -26.74 -9.03
N TYR A 476 -9.87 -26.97 -8.48
CA TYR A 476 -9.71 -27.75 -7.25
C TYR A 476 -10.47 -27.10 -6.09
N ARG A 477 -11.39 -27.85 -5.48
CA ARG A 477 -12.45 -27.32 -4.59
C ARG A 477 -12.17 -27.40 -3.09
N ARG A 478 -10.92 -27.65 -2.67
CA ARG A 478 -10.61 -27.58 -1.24
C ARG A 478 -10.43 -26.11 -0.84
N PRO A 479 -11.24 -25.58 0.07
CA PRO A 479 -11.19 -24.17 0.42
C PRO A 479 -9.89 -23.82 1.14
N LEU A 480 -9.40 -22.60 0.93
CA LEU A 480 -8.23 -22.03 1.62
C LEU A 480 -8.65 -20.74 2.35
N ILE A 481 -8.37 -20.67 3.65
CA ILE A 481 -8.54 -19.48 4.48
C ILE A 481 -7.23 -18.71 4.53
N ILE A 482 -7.32 -17.40 4.29
CA ILE A 482 -6.18 -16.49 4.19
C ILE A 482 -6.41 -15.30 5.10
N ASP A 483 -5.42 -15.00 5.93
CA ASP A 483 -5.35 -13.78 6.71
C ASP A 483 -4.44 -12.77 6.03
N VAL A 484 -4.97 -11.58 5.76
CA VAL A 484 -4.20 -10.44 5.24
C VAL A 484 -3.97 -9.45 6.38
N LEU A 485 -2.77 -8.85 6.42
CA LEU A 485 -2.47 -7.81 7.42
C LEU A 485 -3.21 -6.51 7.06
N PRO A 486 -4.04 -5.94 7.96
CA PRO A 486 -4.77 -4.70 7.66
C PRO A 486 -3.84 -3.53 7.27
N PRO A 487 -4.29 -2.61 6.38
CA PRO A 487 -3.52 -1.47 5.87
C PRO A 487 -2.90 -0.55 6.92
N THR A 488 -3.52 -0.41 8.08
CA THR A 488 -3.08 0.49 9.15
C THR A 488 -2.34 -0.23 10.27
N MET A 489 -2.16 -1.55 10.17
CA MET A 489 -1.41 -2.36 11.12
C MET A 489 0.01 -2.65 10.67
N SER A 490 0.94 -2.60 11.62
CA SER A 490 2.26 -3.24 11.54
C SER A 490 2.22 -4.65 12.13
N PRO A 491 3.08 -5.58 11.66
CA PRO A 491 3.05 -6.98 12.10
C PRO A 491 3.55 -7.15 13.54
N SER A 492 2.98 -8.10 14.28
CA SER A 492 3.53 -8.60 15.54
C SER A 492 4.49 -9.78 15.27
N VAL A 493 5.69 -9.74 15.83
CA VAL A 493 6.80 -10.62 15.46
C VAL A 493 7.27 -11.46 16.64
N LEU A 494 7.47 -12.76 16.39
CA LEU A 494 8.12 -13.70 17.30
C LEU A 494 9.48 -14.11 16.74
N ALA A 495 10.54 -13.97 17.53
CA ALA A 495 11.90 -14.33 17.17
C ALA A 495 12.47 -15.32 18.21
N ILE A 496 12.95 -16.47 17.77
CA ILE A 496 13.43 -17.55 18.64
C ILE A 496 14.87 -17.94 18.28
N ASP A 497 15.79 -17.71 19.21
CA ASP A 497 17.21 -17.99 19.00
C ASP A 497 17.53 -19.50 19.05
N GLY A 498 18.68 -19.86 18.49
CA GLY A 498 19.18 -21.23 18.43
C GLY A 498 20.02 -21.58 19.66
N GLY A 499 19.87 -22.81 20.15
CA GLY A 499 20.63 -23.26 21.31
C GLY A 499 20.60 -24.77 21.59
N GLY A 500 20.16 -25.59 20.63
CA GLY A 500 20.06 -27.05 20.79
C GLY A 500 19.05 -27.45 21.86
N VAL A 501 19.47 -28.28 22.82
CA VAL A 501 18.65 -28.71 23.97
C VAL A 501 18.13 -27.53 24.79
N ARG A 502 18.85 -26.39 24.80
CA ARG A 502 18.43 -25.17 25.48
C ARG A 502 17.19 -24.52 24.86
N GLY A 503 16.75 -24.96 23.67
CA GLY A 503 15.46 -24.59 23.07
C GLY A 503 14.23 -24.93 23.93
N VAL A 504 14.40 -25.66 25.04
CA VAL A 504 13.34 -25.82 26.05
C VAL A 504 13.06 -24.52 26.84
N ILE A 505 14.04 -23.62 26.97
CA ILE A 505 13.89 -22.32 27.63
C ILE A 505 12.85 -21.45 26.91
N PRO A 506 13.00 -21.14 25.60
CA PRO A 506 12.00 -20.36 24.88
C PRO A 506 10.63 -21.07 24.82
N LEU A 507 10.59 -22.42 24.80
CA LEU A 507 9.34 -23.17 24.88
C LEU A 507 8.62 -22.94 26.22
N GLU A 508 9.33 -22.93 27.34
CA GLU A 508 8.71 -22.69 28.65
C GLU A 508 8.19 -21.25 28.77
N PHE A 509 8.91 -20.28 28.22
CA PHE A 509 8.41 -18.90 28.11
C PHE A 509 7.14 -18.79 27.26
N LEU A 510 7.06 -19.51 26.13
CA LEU A 510 5.85 -19.56 25.32
C LEU A 510 4.68 -20.22 26.07
N LEU A 511 4.93 -21.23 26.91
CA LEU A 511 3.88 -21.82 27.76
C LEU A 511 3.34 -20.81 28.77
N LEU A 512 4.23 -20.07 29.46
CA LEU A 512 3.83 -19.00 30.39
C LEU A 512 3.04 -17.90 29.67
N LEU A 513 3.49 -17.50 28.47
CA LEU A 513 2.78 -16.52 27.66
C LEU A 513 1.39 -17.03 27.24
N GLN A 514 1.30 -18.28 26.80
CA GLN A 514 0.05 -18.92 26.39
C GLN A 514 -0.97 -18.98 27.52
N GLU A 515 -0.56 -19.18 28.78
CA GLU A 515 -1.46 -19.14 29.94
C GLU A 515 -2.14 -17.78 30.09
N HIS A 516 -1.43 -16.69 29.81
CA HIS A 516 -1.96 -15.33 29.87
C HIS A 516 -2.74 -14.91 28.62
N LEU A 517 -2.51 -15.55 27.47
CA LEU A 517 -3.21 -15.24 26.22
C LEU A 517 -4.57 -15.92 26.09
N ARG A 518 -4.86 -16.97 26.87
CA ARG A 518 -6.12 -17.72 26.75
C ARG A 518 -7.34 -16.78 26.86
N PRO A 519 -8.39 -16.98 26.04
CA PRO A 519 -8.59 -18.10 25.11
C PRO A 519 -7.83 -18.01 23.77
N CYS A 520 -7.13 -16.91 23.47
CA CYS A 520 -6.35 -16.78 22.25
C CYS A 520 -5.16 -17.75 22.21
N GLN A 521 -4.80 -18.20 21.01
CA GLN A 521 -3.62 -19.05 20.79
C GLN A 521 -2.46 -18.21 20.24
N ILE A 522 -1.23 -18.58 20.60
CA ILE A 522 0.00 -17.91 20.09
C ILE A 522 -0.02 -17.70 18.56
N PRO A 523 -0.41 -18.68 17.72
CA PRO A 523 -0.40 -18.51 16.26
C PRO A 523 -1.37 -17.45 15.73
N ASP A 524 -2.41 -17.09 16.50
CA ASP A 524 -3.38 -16.06 16.11
C ASP A 524 -2.91 -14.64 16.47
N ILE A 525 -1.90 -14.55 17.35
CA ILE A 525 -1.38 -13.29 17.88
C ILE A 525 -0.22 -12.75 17.03
N PHE A 526 0.67 -13.64 16.57
CA PHE A 526 1.85 -13.27 15.78
C PHE A 526 1.60 -13.37 14.27
N ASP A 527 2.09 -12.38 13.52
CA ASP A 527 1.97 -12.33 12.06
C ASP A 527 3.20 -12.92 11.36
N LEU A 528 4.37 -12.85 12.01
CA LEU A 528 5.64 -13.41 11.55
C LEU A 528 6.38 -14.09 12.71
N GLY A 529 6.76 -15.36 12.50
CA GLY A 529 7.68 -16.09 13.37
C GLY A 529 9.01 -16.37 12.68
N VAL A 530 10.15 -16.03 13.29
CA VAL A 530 11.48 -16.36 12.75
C VAL A 530 12.28 -17.14 13.78
N GLY A 531 12.98 -18.18 13.35
CA GLY A 531 13.82 -18.96 14.24
C GLY A 531 15.03 -19.57 13.57
N THR A 532 15.99 -19.95 14.39
CA THR A 532 17.22 -20.63 13.95
C THR A 532 17.41 -21.93 14.72
N SER A 533 17.91 -22.97 14.06
CA SER A 533 18.19 -24.27 14.67
C SER A 533 16.98 -24.85 15.46
N SER A 534 17.12 -25.09 16.77
CA SER A 534 16.05 -25.54 17.67
C SER A 534 14.85 -24.60 17.79
N GLY A 535 14.99 -23.33 17.38
CA GLY A 535 13.96 -22.29 17.48
C GLY A 535 12.92 -22.28 16.35
N THR A 536 12.82 -23.34 15.54
CA THR A 536 11.92 -23.32 14.35
C THR A 536 10.45 -22.98 14.71
N PRO A 537 9.91 -21.83 14.24
CA PRO A 537 8.61 -21.31 14.68
C PRO A 537 7.42 -22.23 14.32
N ARG A 538 7.54 -23.03 13.26
CA ARG A 538 6.50 -23.96 12.80
C ARG A 538 6.17 -25.05 13.82
N LEU A 539 7.07 -25.34 14.77
CA LEU A 539 6.83 -26.25 15.89
C LEU A 539 5.80 -25.72 16.90
N TYR A 540 5.62 -24.39 16.97
CA TYR A 540 4.77 -23.72 17.96
C TYR A 540 3.39 -23.32 17.40
N ASN A 541 3.16 -23.57 16.10
CA ASN A 541 1.82 -23.53 15.49
C ASN A 541 0.93 -24.72 15.89
N LEU A 542 1.53 -25.73 16.52
CA LEU A 542 0.85 -26.85 17.15
C LEU A 542 0.73 -26.52 18.64
N GLU A 543 -0.41 -26.81 19.28
CA GLU A 543 -0.63 -26.53 20.70
C GLU A 543 0.64 -26.87 21.52
N PRO A 544 1.27 -25.88 22.20
CA PRO A 544 2.54 -26.06 22.91
C PRO A 544 2.53 -27.19 23.96
N SER A 545 1.34 -27.61 24.40
CA SER A 545 1.11 -28.55 25.49
C SER A 545 1.49 -30.00 25.16
N ASN A 546 1.25 -30.49 23.93
CA ASN A 546 1.30 -31.93 23.64
C ASN A 546 2.47 -32.36 22.72
N ILE A 547 2.83 -31.58 21.70
CA ILE A 547 3.79 -32.04 20.68
C ILE A 547 5.22 -31.60 20.99
N GLY A 548 5.45 -30.37 21.45
CA GLY A 548 6.80 -29.86 21.76
C GLY A 548 7.53 -30.65 22.85
N LYS A 549 6.80 -31.09 23.89
CA LYS A 549 7.33 -31.95 24.97
C LYS A 549 7.69 -33.35 24.48
N VAL A 550 6.89 -33.91 23.58
CA VAL A 550 7.12 -35.25 23.00
C VAL A 550 8.29 -35.20 22.02
N LEU A 551 8.38 -34.15 21.20
CA LEU A 551 9.41 -33.98 20.18
C LEU A 551 10.79 -33.75 20.79
N ALA A 552 10.91 -32.83 21.74
CA ALA A 552 12.17 -32.59 22.44
C ALA A 552 12.64 -33.87 23.18
N LYS A 553 11.72 -34.62 23.79
CA LYS A 553 12.07 -35.85 24.49
C LYS A 553 12.51 -36.99 23.55
N HIS A 554 11.97 -37.06 22.33
CA HIS A 554 12.35 -38.08 21.34
C HIS A 554 13.64 -37.74 20.60
N ILE A 555 13.75 -36.51 20.03
CA ILE A 555 14.92 -36.06 19.25
C ILE A 555 16.19 -36.11 20.09
N PHE A 556 16.12 -35.65 21.34
CA PHE A 556 17.31 -35.56 22.17
C PHE A 556 17.67 -36.88 22.86
N ARG A 557 16.73 -37.83 23.07
CA ARG A 557 17.08 -39.14 23.68
C ARG A 557 17.73 -40.11 22.69
N GLU A 558 17.41 -40.07 21.41
CA GLU A 558 17.91 -41.02 20.40
C GLU A 558 19.22 -40.54 19.75
N ARG A 559 20.32 -40.50 20.52
CA ARG A 559 21.66 -40.18 20.00
C ARG A 559 22.17 -41.28 19.05
N ARG A 560 22.93 -40.88 18.01
CA ARG A 560 23.69 -41.83 17.16
C ARG A 560 24.67 -42.59 18.08
N ARG A 561 24.44 -43.89 18.29
CA ARG A 561 25.35 -44.73 19.08
C ARG A 561 26.67 -44.82 18.33
N ALA A 562 27.74 -44.33 18.95
CA ALA A 562 29.07 -44.40 18.39
C ALA A 562 29.41 -45.84 18.01
N ALA A 563 29.57 -46.11 16.71
CA ALA A 563 30.11 -47.37 16.19
C ALA A 563 31.64 -47.40 16.34
N LEU A 564 32.14 -47.09 17.54
CA LEU A 564 33.55 -47.31 17.87
C LEU A 564 33.71 -48.79 18.25
N PRO A 565 34.65 -49.53 17.62
CA PRO A 565 34.99 -50.88 18.03
C PRO A 565 35.24 -50.91 19.55
N TRP A 566 34.71 -51.92 20.24
CA TRP A 566 34.78 -52.06 21.70
C TRP A 566 36.19 -51.85 22.27
N LEU A 567 37.23 -52.27 21.54
CA LEU A 567 38.65 -52.06 21.86
C LEU A 567 39.06 -50.58 21.95
N MET A 568 38.62 -49.73 21.01
CA MET A 568 38.89 -48.29 21.04
C MET A 568 38.20 -47.60 22.23
N ARG A 569 36.99 -48.05 22.59
CA ARG A 569 36.29 -47.54 23.79
C ARG A 569 37.08 -47.80 25.06
N ILE A 570 37.68 -49.00 25.21
CA ILE A 570 38.50 -49.33 26.37
C ILE A 570 39.77 -48.47 26.41
N LEU A 571 40.48 -48.33 25.28
CA LEU A 571 41.72 -47.54 25.18
C LEU A 571 41.50 -46.04 25.47
N LEU A 572 40.45 -45.44 24.93
CA LEU A 572 40.11 -44.02 25.16
C LEU A 572 39.48 -43.75 26.53
N SER A 573 38.86 -44.75 27.17
CA SER A 573 38.22 -44.59 28.50
C SER A 573 39.19 -44.62 29.68
N ARG A 574 40.43 -45.10 29.49
CA ARG A 574 41.46 -45.17 30.54
C ARG A 574 42.30 -43.89 30.70
N LEU A 575 42.11 -42.90 29.85
CA LEU A 575 42.83 -41.62 29.89
C LEU A 575 41.83 -40.46 29.99
N PRO A 576 41.74 -39.75 31.15
CA PRO A 576 40.75 -38.70 31.39
C PRO A 576 40.75 -37.57 30.34
N VAL A 577 41.90 -37.33 29.70
CA VAL A 577 42.13 -36.25 28.72
C VAL A 577 41.61 -36.62 27.31
N LEU A 578 41.42 -37.91 27.01
CA LEU A 578 41.14 -38.45 25.68
C LEU A 578 39.65 -38.78 25.41
N GLY A 579 38.79 -38.71 26.43
CA GLY A 579 37.35 -38.90 26.27
C GLY A 579 36.71 -37.87 25.32
N SER A 580 37.20 -36.62 25.31
CA SER A 580 36.80 -35.58 24.35
C SER A 580 37.28 -35.87 22.92
N LEU A 581 38.47 -36.46 22.73
CA LEU A 581 39.03 -36.77 21.41
C LEU A 581 38.17 -37.76 20.62
N SER A 582 37.49 -38.70 21.29
CA SER A 582 36.54 -39.60 20.62
C SER A 582 35.35 -38.86 19.97
N LYS A 583 34.90 -37.75 20.56
CA LYS A 583 33.83 -36.90 20.00
C LYS A 583 34.34 -36.13 18.78
N TRP A 584 35.56 -35.60 18.86
CA TRP A 584 36.23 -34.94 17.74
C TRP A 584 36.44 -35.88 16.55
N ILE A 585 36.82 -37.14 16.79
CA ILE A 585 36.96 -38.15 15.72
C ILE A 585 35.60 -38.48 15.08
N ILE A 586 34.52 -38.56 15.87
CA ILE A 586 33.17 -38.76 15.32
C ILE A 586 32.71 -37.54 14.51
N TRP A 587 32.99 -36.32 14.96
CA TRP A 587 32.68 -35.10 14.20
C TRP A 587 33.49 -35.02 12.90
N LEU A 588 34.77 -35.40 12.93
CA LEU A 588 35.65 -35.43 11.76
C LEU A 588 35.24 -36.50 10.74
N LEU A 589 34.70 -37.64 11.18
CA LEU A 589 34.32 -38.77 10.31
C LEU A 589 32.89 -38.67 9.75
N TYR A 590 31.96 -38.02 10.45
CA TYR A 590 30.53 -38.06 10.13
C TYR A 590 29.87 -36.68 9.96
N ASP A 591 30.64 -35.59 10.10
CA ASP A 591 30.23 -34.20 9.87
C ASP A 591 28.99 -33.75 10.70
N SER A 592 28.58 -34.52 11.72
CA SER A 592 27.45 -34.23 12.61
C SER A 592 27.46 -35.09 13.88
N CYS A 593 26.93 -34.55 14.98
CA CYS A 593 26.79 -35.24 16.27
C CYS A 593 25.46 -36.00 16.43
N TYR A 594 24.52 -35.79 15.51
CA TYR A 594 23.18 -36.39 15.50
C TYR A 594 22.93 -37.15 14.19
N ASP A 595 22.10 -38.19 14.25
CA ASP A 595 21.68 -38.86 13.03
C ASP A 595 20.57 -38.03 12.34
N SER A 596 20.89 -37.45 11.18
CA SER A 596 19.92 -36.68 10.38
C SER A 596 18.66 -37.48 10.06
N ARG A 597 18.75 -38.83 9.99
CA ARG A 597 17.61 -39.72 9.78
C ARG A 597 16.64 -39.75 10.96
N VAL A 598 17.16 -39.69 12.19
CA VAL A 598 16.35 -39.65 13.43
C VAL A 598 15.66 -38.29 13.57
N PHE A 599 16.37 -37.22 13.21
CA PHE A 599 15.78 -35.88 13.17
C PHE A 599 14.65 -35.79 12.12
N GLU A 600 14.89 -36.29 10.91
CA GLU A 600 13.92 -36.32 9.82
C GLU A 600 12.72 -37.23 10.14
N SER A 601 12.94 -38.40 10.75
CA SER A 601 11.85 -39.30 11.15
C SER A 601 10.98 -38.69 12.23
N THR A 602 11.59 -37.99 13.20
CA THR A 602 10.86 -37.35 14.29
C THR A 602 10.04 -36.15 13.78
N LEU A 603 10.61 -35.35 12.87
CA LEU A 603 9.85 -34.30 12.18
C LEU A 603 8.73 -34.87 11.30
N LYS A 604 8.92 -36.04 10.65
CA LYS A 604 7.86 -36.74 9.89
C LYS A 604 6.73 -37.30 10.77
N VAL A 605 6.99 -37.53 12.05
CA VAL A 605 5.95 -37.94 13.03
C VAL A 605 5.19 -36.70 13.50
N ALA A 606 5.88 -35.58 13.70
CA ALA A 606 5.26 -34.32 14.13
C ALA A 606 4.48 -33.59 13.02
N PHE A 607 4.99 -33.69 11.79
CA PHE A 607 4.46 -33.02 10.60
C PHE A 607 4.20 -34.05 9.50
N HIS A 608 3.15 -33.88 8.70
CA HIS A 608 2.83 -34.83 7.64
C HIS A 608 3.97 -34.94 6.60
N ARG A 609 4.30 -36.18 6.21
CA ARG A 609 5.45 -36.58 5.36
C ARG A 609 5.63 -35.87 4.01
N LYS A 610 4.64 -35.08 3.56
CA LYS A 610 4.60 -34.47 2.21
C LYS A 610 4.35 -32.96 2.21
N GLU A 611 4.38 -32.28 3.35
CA GLU A 611 4.13 -30.83 3.37
C GLU A 611 5.35 -30.02 2.90
N ASN A 612 5.12 -29.17 1.90
CA ASN A 612 6.08 -28.15 1.48
C ASN A 612 6.15 -27.03 2.53
N LEU A 613 7.31 -26.40 2.63
CA LEU A 613 7.52 -25.26 3.50
C LEU A 613 6.63 -24.08 3.05
N PHE A 614 6.71 -23.73 1.77
CA PHE A 614 5.76 -22.85 1.10
C PHE A 614 4.52 -23.65 0.66
N GLY A 615 3.61 -23.87 1.60
CA GLY A 615 2.39 -24.63 1.37
C GLY A 615 1.34 -24.34 2.44
N PRO A 616 0.07 -24.64 2.16
CA PRO A 616 -0.99 -24.46 3.13
C PRO A 616 -0.91 -25.52 4.24
N PHE A 617 -1.39 -25.16 5.42
CA PHE A 617 -1.62 -26.07 6.53
C PHE A 617 -3.01 -26.71 6.42
N ALA A 618 -3.13 -27.98 6.82
CA ALA A 618 -4.36 -28.75 6.68
C ALA A 618 -4.92 -29.21 8.04
N ILE A 619 -6.20 -28.92 8.28
CA ILE A 619 -6.98 -29.64 9.29
C ILE A 619 -7.59 -30.90 8.60
N PRO A 620 -7.55 -32.09 9.24
CA PRO A 620 -8.20 -33.28 8.69
C PRO A 620 -9.68 -33.01 8.36
N SER A 621 -10.09 -33.33 7.12
CA SER A 621 -11.45 -33.13 6.59
C SER A 621 -11.97 -31.68 6.56
N GLY A 622 -11.14 -30.68 6.88
CA GLY A 622 -11.50 -29.26 6.93
C GLY A 622 -10.86 -28.38 5.85
N PRO A 623 -11.11 -27.06 5.92
CA PRO A 623 -10.44 -26.08 5.08
C PRO A 623 -8.93 -26.09 5.31
N LEU A 624 -8.20 -25.63 4.29
CA LEU A 624 -6.79 -25.32 4.39
C LEU A 624 -6.60 -23.92 4.96
N PHE A 625 -5.47 -23.67 5.61
CA PHE A 625 -5.10 -22.36 6.14
C PHE A 625 -3.75 -21.94 5.59
N SER A 626 -3.61 -20.68 5.18
CA SER A 626 -2.28 -20.15 4.86
C SER A 626 -1.41 -20.03 6.11
N GLY A 627 -2.03 -19.75 7.26
CA GLY A 627 -1.37 -19.56 8.55
C GLY A 627 -0.53 -18.27 8.63
N ALA A 628 0.00 -18.00 9.83
CA ALA A 628 0.97 -16.94 10.06
C ALA A 628 2.25 -17.17 9.24
N LYS A 629 2.94 -16.08 8.90
CA LYS A 629 4.20 -16.18 8.16
C LYS A 629 5.29 -16.74 9.08
N PHE A 630 6.18 -17.56 8.56
CA PHE A 630 7.32 -18.05 9.31
C PHE A 630 8.57 -18.20 8.44
N GLY A 631 9.73 -18.02 9.04
CA GLY A 631 11.05 -18.18 8.41
C GLY A 631 12.02 -18.94 9.30
N VAL A 632 12.89 -19.73 8.67
CA VAL A 632 14.01 -20.43 9.31
C VAL A 632 15.30 -20.02 8.64
N THR A 633 16.31 -19.67 9.44
CA THR A 633 17.63 -19.31 8.92
C THR A 633 18.49 -20.55 8.65
N ALA A 634 19.29 -20.48 7.60
CA ALA A 634 20.24 -21.51 7.20
C ALA A 634 21.48 -20.85 6.58
N THR A 635 22.64 -21.47 6.72
CA THR A 635 23.89 -20.93 6.15
C THR A 635 24.40 -21.87 5.07
N SER A 636 24.84 -21.35 3.94
CA SER A 636 25.43 -22.18 2.87
C SER A 636 26.83 -22.71 3.28
N ILE A 637 27.16 -23.92 2.83
CA ILE A 637 28.51 -24.49 2.99
C ILE A 637 29.51 -23.99 1.93
N SER A 638 29.07 -23.14 1.00
CA SER A 638 29.93 -22.56 -0.04
C SER A 638 31.01 -21.65 0.56
N ARG A 639 32.06 -21.34 -0.23
CA ARG A 639 33.20 -20.50 0.22
C ARG A 639 32.77 -19.13 0.77
N ASN A 640 31.68 -18.56 0.26
CA ASN A 640 31.19 -17.24 0.69
C ASN A 640 30.25 -17.32 1.92
N THR A 641 29.84 -18.53 2.35
CA THR A 641 28.99 -18.77 3.52
C THR A 641 27.74 -17.88 3.62
N ASN A 642 27.10 -17.60 2.47
CA ASN A 642 25.91 -16.75 2.42
C ASN A 642 24.77 -17.31 3.30
N SER A 643 24.00 -16.39 3.88
CA SER A 643 22.84 -16.72 4.70
C SER A 643 21.57 -16.81 3.88
N PHE A 644 20.71 -17.77 4.23
CA PHE A 644 19.46 -18.06 3.54
C PHE A 644 18.30 -18.09 4.52
N ILE A 645 17.14 -17.64 4.06
CA ILE A 645 15.90 -17.71 4.81
C ILE A 645 14.92 -18.59 4.04
N MET A 646 14.46 -19.64 4.71
CA MET A 646 13.48 -20.58 4.18
C MET A 646 12.16 -20.39 4.92
N GLY A 647 11.10 -20.00 4.21
CA GLY A 647 9.81 -19.70 4.84
C GLY A 647 8.60 -19.89 3.93
N ASN A 648 7.41 -19.61 4.48
CA ASN A 648 6.14 -19.65 3.75
C ASN A 648 5.74 -18.27 3.14
N PHE A 649 6.72 -17.47 2.75
CA PHE A 649 6.52 -16.16 2.12
C PHE A 649 7.55 -15.92 1.03
N ASN A 650 7.27 -14.94 0.18
CA ASN A 650 8.25 -14.34 -0.72
C ASN A 650 8.43 -12.86 -0.36
N ALA A 651 9.59 -12.30 -0.66
CA ALA A 651 9.81 -10.86 -0.53
C ALA A 651 9.38 -10.12 -1.78
N VAL A 652 8.86 -8.91 -1.59
CA VAL A 652 8.75 -7.93 -2.66
C VAL A 652 10.19 -7.47 -3.00
N GLN A 653 10.55 -7.49 -4.28
CA GLN A 653 11.86 -6.99 -4.73
C GLN A 653 11.71 -5.50 -5.06
N ASP A 654 12.44 -4.64 -4.36
CA ASP A 654 12.66 -3.26 -4.78
C ASP A 654 13.98 -3.17 -5.57
N PRO A 655 13.95 -2.74 -6.84
CA PRO A 655 15.18 -2.55 -7.60
C PRO A 655 15.91 -1.33 -7.05
N GLY A 656 17.07 -1.58 -6.42
CA GLY A 656 17.92 -0.54 -5.84
C GLY A 656 18.45 -0.85 -4.45
N GLU A 657 17.91 -1.86 -3.76
CA GLU A 657 18.42 -2.24 -2.43
C GLU A 657 19.68 -3.10 -2.53
N GLU A 658 20.69 -2.72 -1.73
CA GLU A 658 21.96 -3.42 -1.54
C GLU A 658 21.78 -4.84 -0.99
N ASP A 659 22.85 -5.63 -1.05
CA ASP A 659 22.92 -6.97 -0.45
C ASP A 659 22.53 -6.92 1.04
N HIS A 660 21.35 -7.47 1.37
CA HIS A 660 20.82 -7.52 2.74
C HIS A 660 21.58 -8.50 3.67
N GLY A 661 22.66 -9.14 3.18
CA GLY A 661 23.41 -10.15 3.91
C GLY A 661 22.69 -11.51 3.99
N TYR A 662 21.50 -11.63 3.41
CA TYR A 662 20.78 -12.89 3.28
C TYR A 662 19.89 -12.95 2.03
N GLU A 663 19.66 -14.17 1.54
CA GLU A 663 18.76 -14.46 0.42
C GLU A 663 17.51 -15.22 0.90
N ILE A 664 16.33 -14.84 0.42
CA ILE A 664 15.12 -15.64 0.64
C ILE A 664 15.11 -16.76 -0.40
N LEU A 665 15.28 -17.98 0.09
CA LEU A 665 15.38 -19.15 -0.75
C LEU A 665 14.01 -19.47 -1.34
N ARG A 666 13.87 -19.30 -2.65
CA ARG A 666 12.73 -19.81 -3.41
C ARG A 666 13.19 -20.41 -4.74
N PRO A 667 13.19 -21.75 -4.87
CA PRO A 667 13.70 -22.42 -6.06
C PRO A 667 12.88 -22.06 -7.29
N TYR A 668 13.53 -21.99 -8.45
CA TYR A 668 12.86 -21.74 -9.72
C TYR A 668 11.87 -22.87 -10.07
N ASN A 669 12.29 -24.12 -9.86
CA ASN A 669 11.48 -25.30 -10.10
C ASN A 669 10.69 -25.68 -8.84
N VAL A 670 9.37 -25.71 -8.94
CA VAL A 670 8.45 -26.02 -7.84
C VAL A 670 8.69 -27.42 -7.25
N LYS A 671 9.29 -28.35 -8.01
CA LYS A 671 9.62 -29.70 -7.49
C LYS A 671 10.78 -29.70 -6.49
N ASP A 672 11.60 -28.66 -6.51
CA ASP A 672 12.76 -28.49 -5.63
C ASP A 672 12.39 -27.68 -4.37
N GLU A 673 11.09 -27.39 -4.18
CA GLU A 673 10.54 -26.73 -3.00
C GLU A 673 10.91 -27.49 -1.71
N PRO A 674 11.55 -26.83 -0.73
CA PRO A 674 11.92 -27.46 0.54
C PRO A 674 10.70 -27.99 1.28
N ARG A 675 10.86 -29.13 1.95
CA ARG A 675 9.82 -29.73 2.79
C ARG A 675 10.02 -29.37 4.25
N VAL A 676 8.93 -29.36 5.00
CA VAL A 676 8.93 -29.06 6.44
C VAL A 676 9.77 -30.06 7.22
N CYS A 677 9.67 -31.34 6.88
CA CYS A 677 10.36 -32.40 7.59
C CYS A 677 11.77 -32.66 7.08
N GLN A 678 12.27 -31.90 6.10
CA GLN A 678 13.60 -32.11 5.53
C GLN A 678 14.62 -31.33 6.36
N ALA A 679 15.62 -32.03 6.89
CA ALA A 679 16.75 -31.37 7.54
C ALA A 679 17.50 -30.52 6.49
N PRO A 680 17.99 -29.31 6.84
CA PRO A 680 18.61 -28.37 5.91
C PRO A 680 19.92 -28.88 5.26
N ALA A 681 20.40 -30.08 5.59
CA ALA A 681 21.67 -30.62 5.16
C ALA A 681 21.88 -30.61 3.62
N HIS A 682 20.85 -30.93 2.83
CA HIS A 682 20.95 -30.89 1.37
C HIS A 682 19.58 -30.68 0.72
N ILE A 683 19.47 -29.66 -0.13
CA ILE A 683 18.27 -29.37 -0.94
C ILE A 683 18.62 -29.54 -2.42
N ARG A 684 17.89 -30.44 -3.07
CA ARG A 684 18.09 -30.79 -4.47
C ARG A 684 18.00 -29.54 -5.35
N GLY A 685 18.98 -29.37 -6.25
CA GLY A 685 18.98 -28.27 -7.23
C GLY A 685 19.38 -26.90 -6.67
N ILE A 686 19.70 -26.79 -5.37
CA ILE A 686 20.11 -25.53 -4.74
C ILE A 686 21.48 -25.66 -4.09
N GLY A 687 21.67 -26.67 -3.24
CA GLY A 687 22.92 -26.84 -2.51
C GLY A 687 22.75 -27.44 -1.13
N SER A 688 23.84 -27.44 -0.38
CA SER A 688 23.89 -27.96 0.99
C SER A 688 23.96 -26.81 1.98
N PHE A 689 23.23 -26.94 3.09
CA PHE A 689 23.16 -25.93 4.13
C PHE A 689 23.56 -26.52 5.48
N GLN A 690 24.08 -25.64 6.32
CA GLN A 690 24.43 -25.87 7.72
C GLN A 690 23.59 -24.96 8.61
N ASP A 691 23.78 -25.09 9.92
CA ASP A 691 23.01 -24.35 10.93
C ASP A 691 23.10 -22.83 10.70
N GLY A 692 21.94 -22.16 10.67
CA GLY A 692 21.84 -20.71 10.55
C GLY A 692 22.50 -19.96 11.70
N GLY A 693 22.64 -20.59 12.88
CA GLY A 693 23.33 -20.02 14.04
C GLY A 693 24.82 -19.73 13.85
N LEU A 694 25.43 -20.20 12.74
CA LEU A 694 26.82 -19.87 12.38
C LEU A 694 27.01 -18.42 11.92
N GLN A 695 26.01 -17.85 11.27
CA GLN A 695 26.01 -16.45 10.81
C GLN A 695 25.04 -15.61 11.64
N TYR A 696 23.86 -16.17 11.93
CA TYR A 696 22.71 -15.46 12.41
C TYR A 696 22.01 -16.23 13.54
N ASN A 697 22.61 -16.20 14.74
CA ASN A 697 21.97 -16.80 15.91
C ASN A 697 20.94 -15.87 16.58
N PHE A 698 21.16 -14.54 16.53
CA PHE A 698 20.18 -13.56 17.02
C PHE A 698 19.10 -13.31 15.96
N THR A 699 17.94 -13.92 16.16
CA THR A 699 16.86 -13.94 15.17
C THR A 699 16.04 -12.65 15.13
N GLY A 700 16.09 -11.84 16.20
CA GLY A 700 15.33 -10.59 16.31
C GLY A 700 15.68 -9.57 15.22
N ALA A 701 16.97 -9.42 14.91
CA ALA A 701 17.44 -8.49 13.89
C ALA A 701 16.91 -8.86 12.50
N ILE A 702 17.02 -10.13 12.11
CA ILE A 702 16.54 -10.63 10.82
C ILE A 702 15.03 -10.56 10.72
N ALA A 703 14.32 -10.88 11.80
CA ALA A 703 12.86 -10.80 11.81
C ALA A 703 12.38 -9.37 11.57
N SER A 704 13.06 -8.37 12.14
CA SER A 704 12.77 -6.96 11.89
C SER A 704 13.04 -6.55 10.43
N GLN A 705 14.15 -7.02 9.84
CA GLN A 705 14.46 -6.77 8.43
C GLN A 705 13.45 -7.44 7.48
N LEU A 706 13.05 -8.67 7.77
CA LEU A 706 12.06 -9.41 6.99
C LEU A 706 10.70 -8.73 6.94
N CYS A 707 10.29 -8.04 8.00
CA CYS A 707 9.02 -7.28 8.01
C CYS A 707 8.94 -6.29 6.86
N HIS A 708 10.02 -5.56 6.58
CA HIS A 708 10.07 -4.58 5.49
C HIS A 708 10.01 -5.26 4.12
N ARG A 709 10.61 -6.45 3.97
CA ARG A 709 10.60 -7.19 2.70
C ARG A 709 9.27 -7.88 2.40
N ILE A 710 8.55 -8.33 3.43
CA ILE A 710 7.21 -8.95 3.29
C ILE A 710 6.14 -7.87 3.15
N TRP A 711 6.26 -6.78 3.92
CA TRP A 711 5.32 -5.65 3.94
C TRP A 711 6.06 -4.30 3.79
N PRO A 712 6.49 -3.91 2.57
CA PRO A 712 7.26 -2.68 2.34
C PRO A 712 6.57 -1.39 2.76
N SER A 713 5.24 -1.36 2.76
CA SER A 713 4.45 -0.20 3.20
C SER A 713 4.42 0.01 4.72
N ARG A 714 5.21 -0.75 5.50
CA ARG A 714 5.25 -0.74 6.96
C ARG A 714 6.61 -0.28 7.45
N GLY A 715 6.64 0.62 8.43
CA GLY A 715 7.87 1.11 9.06
C GLY A 715 8.50 0.16 10.09
N GLY A 716 8.21 -1.14 10.01
CA GLY A 716 8.73 -2.17 10.93
C GLY A 716 7.66 -2.83 11.81
N PRO A 717 8.08 -3.70 12.76
CA PRO A 717 7.18 -4.47 13.61
C PRO A 717 6.46 -3.59 14.63
N ALA A 718 5.17 -3.86 14.86
CA ALA A 718 4.41 -3.23 15.93
C ALA A 718 4.89 -3.69 17.30
N ARG A 719 5.18 -5.00 17.43
CA ARG A 719 5.70 -5.64 18.64
C ARG A 719 6.70 -6.69 18.22
N LEU A 720 7.79 -6.82 18.95
CA LEU A 720 8.78 -7.89 18.74
C LEU A 720 9.04 -8.60 20.06
N LEU A 721 8.77 -9.91 20.09
CA LEU A 721 9.13 -10.79 21.19
C LEU A 721 10.32 -11.67 20.78
N SER A 722 11.49 -11.41 21.36
CA SER A 722 12.69 -12.22 21.18
C SER A 722 12.90 -13.16 22.35
N LEU A 723 13.08 -14.45 22.07
CA LEU A 723 13.31 -15.48 23.07
C LEU A 723 14.73 -16.04 22.95
N GLY A 724 15.52 -15.87 24.01
CA GLY A 724 16.88 -16.40 24.09
C GLY A 724 16.95 -17.82 24.64
N THR A 725 18.10 -18.48 24.46
CA THR A 725 18.37 -19.84 24.96
C THR A 725 19.30 -19.87 26.16
N GLY A 726 19.30 -18.83 26.98
CA GLY A 726 20.10 -18.69 28.20
C GLY A 726 21.36 -17.85 28.03
N ILE A 727 21.69 -17.08 29.06
CA ILE A 727 22.88 -16.21 29.16
C ILE A 727 23.98 -16.99 29.87
N THR A 728 25.17 -17.03 29.29
CA THR A 728 26.34 -17.64 29.92
C THR A 728 27.04 -16.65 30.83
N ASP A 729 27.51 -17.09 32.00
CA ASP A 729 28.30 -16.24 32.89
C ASP A 729 29.62 -15.87 32.19
N SER A 730 29.96 -14.57 32.17
CA SER A 730 31.23 -14.10 31.62
C SER A 730 32.39 -14.76 32.37
N ALA A 731 33.17 -15.59 31.68
CA ALA A 731 34.40 -16.12 32.25
C ALA A 731 35.34 -14.95 32.60
N CYS A 732 36.11 -15.08 33.68
CA CYS A 732 37.09 -14.08 34.11
C CYS A 732 37.98 -13.65 32.93
N ASP A 733 37.98 -12.35 32.61
CA ASP A 733 38.66 -11.66 31.48
C ASP A 733 40.20 -11.75 31.50
N ARG A 734 40.78 -12.89 31.86
CA ARG A 734 42.22 -13.11 31.78
C ARG A 734 42.52 -13.89 30.50
N THR A 735 43.09 -13.21 29.53
CA THR A 735 43.69 -13.89 28.37
C THR A 735 44.76 -14.86 28.88
N PRO A 736 44.75 -16.13 28.44
CA PRO A 736 45.75 -17.09 28.88
C PRO A 736 47.15 -16.62 28.43
N HIS A 737 48.09 -16.56 29.36
CA HIS A 737 49.46 -16.09 29.10
C HIS A 737 50.28 -17.06 28.22
N PHE A 738 49.76 -18.26 27.94
CA PHE A 738 50.44 -19.32 27.19
C PHE A 738 49.44 -20.05 26.27
N ARG A 739 49.85 -20.35 25.04
CA ARG A 739 49.05 -21.13 24.08
C ARG A 739 49.35 -22.63 24.24
N HIS A 740 48.38 -23.41 24.70
CA HIS A 740 48.50 -24.86 24.73
C HIS A 740 47.87 -25.50 23.48
N VAL A 741 48.60 -26.37 22.78
CA VAL A 741 48.13 -27.00 21.52
C VAL A 741 46.88 -27.86 21.72
N PHE A 742 46.71 -28.48 22.88
CA PHE A 742 45.63 -29.43 23.17
C PHE A 742 44.42 -28.82 23.92
N SER A 743 44.63 -27.79 24.75
CA SER A 743 43.53 -27.10 25.45
C SER A 743 43.09 -25.80 24.75
N ASP A 744 44.00 -25.12 24.04
CA ASP A 744 43.74 -23.85 23.34
C ASP A 744 44.00 -23.97 21.84
N GLY A 745 43.95 -25.17 21.26
CA GLY A 745 44.18 -25.39 19.82
C GLY A 745 43.19 -24.64 18.92
N PHE A 746 43.52 -24.50 17.63
CA PHE A 746 42.68 -23.76 16.66
C PHE A 746 41.21 -24.22 16.64
N LEU A 747 40.97 -25.53 16.60
CA LEU A 747 39.63 -26.10 16.60
C LEU A 747 38.87 -25.82 17.89
N ARG A 748 39.56 -25.83 19.04
CA ARG A 748 38.94 -25.54 20.33
C ARG A 748 38.60 -24.06 20.45
N ARG A 749 39.50 -23.16 20.06
CA ARG A 749 39.23 -21.70 20.00
C ARG A 749 38.12 -21.37 19.00
N GLY A 750 38.07 -22.04 17.85
CA GLY A 750 37.00 -21.88 16.87
C GLY A 750 35.66 -22.34 17.40
N PHE A 751 35.62 -23.49 18.08
CA PHE A 751 34.42 -23.98 18.76
C PHE A 751 34.00 -23.06 19.90
N ASP A 752 34.93 -22.61 20.74
CA ASP A 752 34.63 -21.71 21.86
C ASP A 752 34.16 -20.33 21.36
N ALA A 753 34.74 -19.81 20.27
CA ALA A 753 34.26 -18.60 19.60
C ALA A 753 32.84 -18.78 19.04
N TRP A 754 32.54 -19.92 18.41
CA TRP A 754 31.19 -20.25 17.96
C TRP A 754 30.19 -20.43 19.13
N MET A 755 30.62 -21.05 20.24
CA MET A 755 29.80 -21.15 21.44
C MET A 755 29.53 -19.77 22.05
N SER A 756 30.49 -18.84 22.00
CA SER A 756 30.29 -17.45 22.43
C SER A 756 29.36 -16.68 21.49
N SER A 757 29.36 -16.95 20.18
CA SER A 757 28.43 -16.31 19.24
C SER A 757 26.99 -16.78 19.41
N MET A 758 26.75 -17.84 20.21
CA MET A 758 25.41 -18.24 20.62
C MET A 758 24.83 -17.39 21.75
N ASP A 759 25.64 -16.61 22.47
CA ASP A 759 25.13 -15.63 23.43
C ASP A 759 24.68 -14.37 22.67
N THR A 760 23.38 -14.29 22.45
CA THR A 760 22.75 -13.24 21.65
C THR A 760 22.38 -12.00 22.45
N GLU A 761 22.71 -11.95 23.75
CA GLU A 761 22.30 -10.85 24.62
C GLU A 761 23.01 -9.53 24.25
N GLN A 762 24.28 -9.59 23.83
CA GLN A 762 24.99 -8.40 23.35
C GLN A 762 24.37 -7.84 22.06
N GLU A 763 23.99 -8.69 21.11
CA GLU A 763 23.32 -8.26 19.87
C GLU A 763 21.95 -7.66 20.14
N TRP A 764 21.20 -8.22 21.09
CA TRP A 764 19.96 -7.64 21.57
C TRP A 764 20.18 -6.21 22.10
N HIS A 765 21.19 -5.99 22.94
CA HIS A 765 21.49 -4.67 23.46
C HIS A 765 21.88 -3.68 22.34
N ARG A 766 22.66 -4.12 21.35
CA ARG A 766 22.99 -3.28 20.19
C ARG A 766 21.74 -2.87 19.42
N MET A 767 20.86 -3.82 19.10
CA MET A 767 19.59 -3.53 18.41
C MET A 767 18.71 -2.59 19.26
N ARG A 768 18.55 -2.87 20.56
CA ARG A 768 17.74 -2.05 21.47
C ARG A 768 18.26 -0.61 21.60
N ASN A 769 19.58 -0.42 21.56
CA ASN A 769 20.19 0.91 21.64
C ASN A 769 19.98 1.73 20.37
N GLN A 770 19.82 1.08 19.21
CA GLN A 770 19.48 1.72 17.94
C GLN A 770 18.00 2.14 17.85
N LEU A 771 17.13 1.59 18.70
CA LEU A 771 15.72 1.98 18.75
C LEU A 771 15.53 3.34 19.44
N SER A 772 14.57 4.11 18.92
CA SER A 772 14.10 5.33 19.57
C SER A 772 13.49 5.03 20.94
N GLU A 773 13.60 5.97 21.88
CA GLU A 773 13.05 5.79 23.24
C GLU A 773 11.57 5.45 23.24
N ALA A 774 10.82 6.03 22.29
CA ALA A 774 9.41 5.75 22.11
C ALA A 774 9.12 4.29 21.73
N SER A 775 10.01 3.61 20.99
CA SER A 775 9.79 2.26 20.45
C SER A 775 10.31 1.15 21.37
N ARG A 776 11.25 1.45 22.27
CA ARG A 776 11.86 0.47 23.18
C ARG A 776 10.86 -0.36 24.01
N PRO A 777 9.73 0.18 24.50
CA PRO A 777 8.73 -0.60 25.26
C PRO A 777 8.05 -1.70 24.46
N ASP A 778 8.09 -1.62 23.13
CA ASP A 778 7.39 -2.52 22.22
C ASP A 778 8.23 -3.75 21.83
N TYR A 779 9.48 -3.79 22.30
CA TYR A 779 10.47 -4.82 22.07
C TYR A 779 10.77 -5.57 23.37
N PHE A 780 10.34 -6.82 23.42
CA PHE A 780 10.49 -7.72 24.56
C PHE A 780 11.62 -8.72 24.31
N ARG A 781 12.45 -8.94 25.32
CA ARG A 781 13.48 -9.98 25.33
C ARG A 781 13.32 -10.86 26.55
N PHE A 782 13.05 -12.14 26.34
CA PHE A 782 12.96 -13.12 27.41
C PHE A 782 14.20 -14.00 27.37
N ASN A 783 14.97 -13.97 28.45
CA ASN A 783 16.17 -14.75 28.59
C ASN A 783 16.47 -15.01 30.08
N VAL A 784 17.24 -16.05 30.38
CA VAL A 784 17.54 -16.48 31.76
C VAL A 784 19.04 -16.69 31.96
N PRO A 785 19.63 -16.30 33.12
CA PRO A 785 21.02 -16.65 33.42
C PRO A 785 21.14 -18.15 33.69
N LEU A 786 22.17 -18.79 33.12
CA LEU A 786 22.38 -20.23 33.30
C LEU A 786 23.03 -20.59 34.64
N GLY A 787 23.66 -19.64 35.34
CA GLY A 787 24.09 -19.76 36.74
C GLY A 787 24.94 -21.01 37.03
N GLY A 788 26.03 -21.18 36.30
CA GLY A 788 26.95 -22.34 36.45
C GLY A 788 26.41 -23.70 35.99
N ILE A 789 25.16 -23.81 35.51
CA ILE A 789 24.63 -25.03 34.92
C ILE A 789 25.44 -25.36 33.64
N PRO A 790 25.86 -26.62 33.43
CA PRO A 790 26.50 -27.03 32.18
C PRO A 790 25.70 -26.52 30.97
N SER A 791 26.33 -25.69 30.14
CA SER A 791 25.76 -25.10 28.94
C SER A 791 25.96 -25.87 27.60
N PRO A 792 26.38 -27.16 27.54
CA PRO A 792 26.46 -27.85 26.25
C PRO A 792 25.09 -27.90 25.57
N ILE A 793 25.05 -27.54 24.29
CA ILE A 793 23.86 -27.59 23.43
C ILE A 793 23.26 -28.99 23.24
N ASP A 794 23.94 -30.04 23.73
CA ASP A 794 23.58 -31.46 23.64
C ASP A 794 23.35 -32.14 25.02
N ALA A 795 23.23 -31.36 26.10
CA ALA A 795 23.08 -31.85 27.47
C ALA A 795 21.62 -32.22 27.83
N VAL A 796 21.11 -33.32 27.26
CA VAL A 796 19.73 -33.82 27.42
C VAL A 796 19.31 -34.04 28.88
N ALA A 797 20.26 -34.43 29.75
CA ALA A 797 20.01 -34.62 31.17
C ALA A 797 19.58 -33.32 31.88
N MET A 798 19.93 -32.16 31.33
CA MET A 798 19.69 -30.85 31.93
C MET A 798 18.36 -30.20 31.52
N ILE A 799 17.55 -30.86 30.69
CA ILE A 799 16.25 -30.32 30.22
C ILE A 799 15.36 -29.87 31.38
N LYS A 800 15.27 -30.67 32.45
CA LYS A 800 14.46 -30.30 33.61
C LYS A 800 15.01 -29.04 34.29
N SER A 801 16.33 -29.00 34.53
CA SER A 801 17.01 -27.85 35.14
C SER A 801 16.81 -26.56 34.33
N TYR A 802 16.87 -26.62 33.00
CA TYR A 802 16.62 -25.44 32.15
C TYR A 802 15.17 -24.95 32.21
N ARG A 803 14.18 -25.85 32.36
CA ARG A 803 12.79 -25.45 32.59
C ARG A 803 12.61 -24.81 33.95
N ASP A 804 13.22 -25.41 34.97
CA ASP A 804 13.18 -24.91 36.34
C ASP A 804 13.80 -23.50 36.42
N LEU A 805 14.83 -23.17 35.64
CA LEU A 805 15.37 -21.79 35.55
C LEU A 805 14.28 -20.77 35.17
N VAL A 806 13.47 -21.06 34.15
CA VAL A 806 12.43 -20.14 33.69
C VAL A 806 11.33 -19.99 34.74
N LEU A 807 10.89 -21.10 35.32
CA LEU A 807 9.79 -21.14 36.29
C LEU A 807 10.19 -20.53 37.64
N LEU A 808 11.43 -20.72 38.07
CA LEU A 808 11.93 -20.23 39.36
C LEU A 808 12.48 -18.80 39.27
N GLN A 809 12.77 -18.29 38.07
CA GLN A 809 13.27 -16.94 37.92
C GLN A 809 12.22 -15.91 38.38
N PRO A 810 12.57 -15.05 39.36
CA PRO A 810 11.66 -14.02 39.84
C PRO A 810 11.25 -13.08 38.71
N GLY A 811 9.95 -12.89 38.54
CA GLY A 811 9.39 -11.95 37.58
C GLY A 811 9.09 -12.51 36.19
N SER A 812 9.45 -13.76 35.86
CA SER A 812 9.14 -14.38 34.55
C SER A 812 7.64 -14.33 34.21
N ALA A 813 6.78 -14.70 35.16
CA ALA A 813 5.32 -14.64 34.98
C ALA A 813 4.81 -13.20 34.83
N ARG A 814 5.38 -12.23 35.55
CA ARG A 814 5.00 -10.82 35.44
C ARG A 814 5.35 -10.28 34.05
N ILE A 815 6.55 -10.55 33.57
CA ILE A 815 7.03 -10.14 32.25
C ILE A 815 6.18 -10.81 31.14
N ALA A 816 5.83 -12.09 31.30
CA ALA A 816 4.94 -12.80 30.37
C ALA A 816 3.53 -12.17 30.34
N ARG A 817 2.99 -11.79 31.50
CA ARG A 817 1.69 -11.08 31.61
C ARG A 817 1.73 -9.69 30.94
N GLU A 818 2.81 -8.94 31.14
CA GLU A 818 3.02 -7.62 30.51
C GLU A 818 3.10 -7.76 28.97
N ALA A 819 3.86 -8.72 28.46
CA ALA A 819 3.95 -8.99 27.04
C ALA A 819 2.61 -9.47 26.45
N ALA A 820 1.88 -10.36 27.15
CA ALA A 820 0.55 -10.79 26.72
C ALA A 820 -0.41 -9.61 26.58
N SER A 821 -0.40 -8.69 27.55
CA SER A 821 -1.23 -7.47 27.51
C SER A 821 -0.85 -6.58 26.32
N ALA A 822 0.45 -6.38 26.07
CA ALA A 822 0.95 -5.59 24.95
C ALA A 822 0.62 -6.21 23.58
N LEU A 823 0.70 -7.54 23.46
CA LEU A 823 0.36 -8.29 22.25
C LEU A 823 -1.14 -8.33 21.97
N LEU A 824 -1.98 -8.42 23.00
CA LEU A 824 -3.43 -8.31 22.85
C LEU A 824 -3.83 -6.88 22.46
N ALA A 825 -3.19 -5.86 23.05
CA ALA A 825 -3.39 -4.47 22.66
C ALA A 825 -2.99 -4.20 21.20
N SER A 826 -1.93 -4.84 20.69
CA SER A 826 -1.51 -4.71 19.28
C SER A 826 -2.44 -5.41 18.28
N ARG A 827 -3.49 -6.10 18.74
CA ARG A 827 -4.58 -6.60 17.89
C ARG A 827 -5.58 -5.52 17.51
N PHE A 828 -5.64 -4.43 18.27
CA PHE A 828 -6.50 -3.29 17.96
C PHE A 828 -5.79 -2.32 17.04
N TYR A 829 -6.51 -1.77 16.07
CA TYR A 829 -5.96 -0.85 15.07
C TYR A 829 -7.01 0.18 14.67
N PHE A 830 -6.55 1.31 14.14
CA PHE A 830 -7.40 2.44 13.81
C PHE A 830 -7.65 2.57 12.31
N GLU A 831 -8.87 2.98 11.97
CA GLU A 831 -9.29 3.31 10.62
C GLU A 831 -9.91 4.71 10.59
N LEU A 832 -9.46 5.58 9.69
CA LEU A 832 -10.14 6.85 9.43
C LEU A 832 -11.50 6.58 8.80
N THR A 833 -12.49 7.33 9.25
CA THR A 833 -13.86 7.27 8.73
C THR A 833 -14.14 8.43 7.78
N ASP A 834 -13.53 9.59 8.05
CA ASP A 834 -13.65 10.80 7.25
C ASP A 834 -12.24 11.30 6.88
N LEU A 835 -12.10 11.89 5.70
CA LEU A 835 -10.84 12.47 5.23
C LEU A 835 -10.48 13.70 6.08
N PRO A 836 -9.20 13.89 6.45
CA PRO A 836 -8.78 15.13 7.06
C PRO A 836 -8.99 16.27 6.04
N PRO A 837 -9.54 17.42 6.47
CA PRO A 837 -9.69 18.57 5.58
C PRO A 837 -8.31 19.12 5.22
N LYS A 838 -8.15 19.61 3.98
CA LYS A 838 -6.90 20.24 3.51
C LYS A 838 -6.64 21.58 4.21
N ASP A 839 -7.71 22.36 4.42
CA ASP A 839 -7.72 23.66 5.10
C ASP A 839 -8.69 23.66 6.29
N GLY A 840 -8.48 24.58 7.25
CA GLY A 840 -9.39 24.73 8.40
C GLY A 840 -8.97 23.97 9.66
N PHE A 841 -7.67 23.97 9.94
CA PHE A 841 -7.10 23.49 11.20
C PHE A 841 -7.45 24.42 12.39
N PRO A 842 -7.67 23.89 13.62
CA PRO A 842 -7.74 22.48 13.99
C PRO A 842 -9.07 21.83 13.53
N PHE A 843 -9.06 20.52 13.28
CA PHE A 843 -10.25 19.77 12.84
C PHE A 843 -10.58 18.59 13.76
N TRP A 844 -11.83 18.14 13.71
CA TRP A 844 -12.28 16.94 14.42
C TRP A 844 -12.02 15.69 13.57
N CYS A 845 -11.11 14.84 14.03
CA CYS A 845 -10.85 13.56 13.40
C CYS A 845 -11.89 12.53 13.83
N HIS A 846 -12.49 11.86 12.85
CA HIS A 846 -13.46 10.78 13.04
C HIS A 846 -12.85 9.47 12.58
N GLY A 847 -12.84 8.47 13.47
CA GLY A 847 -12.34 7.16 13.12
C GLY A 847 -12.90 6.05 14.01
N VAL A 848 -12.47 4.83 13.73
CA VAL A 848 -12.95 3.62 14.40
C VAL A 848 -11.77 2.74 14.77
N ILE A 849 -11.76 2.27 16.01
CA ILE A 849 -10.85 1.20 16.45
C ILE A 849 -11.50 -0.15 16.16
N ARG A 850 -10.77 -1.00 15.45
CA ARG A 850 -11.12 -2.36 15.03
C ARG A 850 -10.22 -3.38 15.72
N CYS A 851 -10.54 -4.67 15.60
CA CYS A 851 -9.73 -5.77 16.15
C CYS A 851 -9.41 -6.80 15.07
N LYS A 852 -8.14 -7.19 14.95
CA LYS A 852 -7.71 -8.29 14.07
C LYS A 852 -7.81 -9.63 14.79
N GLY A 853 -8.46 -10.60 14.15
CA GLY A 853 -8.71 -11.94 14.72
C GLY A 853 -10.08 -12.02 15.39
N GLN A 854 -10.27 -12.99 16.29
CA GLN A 854 -11.55 -13.20 16.96
C GLN A 854 -11.74 -12.21 18.11
N ALA A 855 -12.50 -11.15 17.85
CA ALA A 855 -12.69 -10.03 18.80
C ALA A 855 -13.15 -10.49 20.19
N LYS A 856 -14.06 -11.46 20.27
CA LYS A 856 -14.57 -12.02 21.52
C LYS A 856 -13.44 -12.58 22.39
N ASP A 857 -12.53 -13.33 21.78
CA ASP A 857 -11.47 -14.03 22.48
C ASP A 857 -10.41 -13.04 22.99
N VAL A 858 -10.05 -12.05 22.15
CA VAL A 858 -9.10 -10.99 22.52
C VAL A 858 -9.63 -10.14 23.68
N VAL A 859 -10.90 -9.71 23.59
CA VAL A 859 -11.55 -8.92 24.65
C VAL A 859 -11.69 -9.74 25.94
N GLN A 860 -12.02 -11.03 25.84
CA GLN A 860 -12.09 -11.92 26.99
C GLN A 860 -10.72 -12.10 27.66
N ALA A 861 -9.65 -12.33 26.89
CA ALA A 861 -8.29 -12.43 27.42
C ALA A 861 -7.86 -11.14 28.15
N LEU A 862 -8.11 -9.98 27.56
CA LEU A 862 -7.82 -8.69 28.20
C LEU A 862 -8.61 -8.48 29.49
N SER A 863 -9.89 -8.85 29.51
CA SER A 863 -10.74 -8.74 30.71
C SER A 863 -10.27 -9.67 31.84
N GLN A 864 -9.73 -10.84 31.51
CA GLN A 864 -9.14 -11.76 32.49
C GLN A 864 -7.82 -11.22 33.05
N LEU A 865 -6.98 -10.62 32.21
CA LEU A 865 -5.71 -10.03 32.63
C LEU A 865 -5.89 -8.75 33.45
N HIS A 866 -6.94 -7.97 33.17
CA HIS A 866 -7.23 -6.70 33.82
C HIS A 866 -8.71 -6.62 34.26
N PRO A 867 -9.09 -7.32 35.35
CA PRO A 867 -10.48 -7.36 35.83
C PRO A 867 -11.05 -6.00 36.24
N GLN A 868 -10.18 -5.09 36.68
CA GLN A 868 -10.48 -3.70 37.00
C GLN A 868 -10.92 -2.86 35.79
N GLY A 869 -10.83 -3.42 34.57
CA GLY A 869 -11.18 -2.73 33.33
C GLY A 869 -10.00 -1.98 32.73
N LEU A 870 -10.19 -1.55 31.48
CA LEU A 870 -9.21 -0.80 30.71
C LEU A 870 -9.82 0.51 30.25
N ASP A 871 -9.01 1.55 30.21
CA ASP A 871 -9.37 2.85 29.69
C ASP A 871 -8.69 3.10 28.35
N LEU A 872 -9.43 3.70 27.42
CA LEU A 872 -8.86 4.28 26.22
C LEU A 872 -8.34 5.68 26.55
N ALA A 873 -7.09 5.94 26.18
CA ALA A 873 -6.45 7.23 26.27
C ALA A 873 -5.97 7.69 24.89
N ILE A 874 -6.18 8.98 24.62
CA ILE A 874 -5.60 9.67 23.47
C ILE A 874 -4.65 10.71 24.06
N GLU A 875 -3.39 10.65 23.66
CA GLU A 875 -2.28 11.32 24.34
C GLU A 875 -2.24 10.94 25.83
N SER A 876 -2.46 11.91 26.73
CA SER A 876 -2.51 11.73 28.17
C SER A 876 -3.94 11.66 28.73
N LYS A 877 -4.96 11.97 27.91
CA LYS A 877 -6.34 12.16 28.36
C LYS A 877 -7.15 10.87 28.25
N LYS A 878 -7.88 10.53 29.32
CA LYS A 878 -8.84 9.41 29.33
C LYS A 878 -10.06 9.79 28.50
N VAL A 879 -10.41 8.98 27.52
CA VAL A 879 -11.59 9.16 26.65
C VAL A 879 -12.78 8.36 27.15
N GLY A 880 -12.57 7.12 27.58
CA GLY A 880 -13.64 6.24 28.07
C GLY A 880 -13.15 4.85 28.42
N HIS A 881 -14.08 3.99 28.86
CA HIS A 881 -13.79 2.58 29.08
C HIS A 881 -13.62 1.87 27.74
N PHE A 882 -12.70 0.91 27.69
CA PHE A 882 -12.32 0.18 26.49
C PHE A 882 -12.51 -1.33 26.66
N GLY A 883 -12.76 -2.03 25.55
CA GLY A 883 -12.72 -3.49 25.51
C GLY A 883 -13.88 -4.13 26.27
N THR A 884 -15.08 -3.57 26.16
CA THR A 884 -16.28 -4.18 26.75
C THR A 884 -16.99 -5.04 25.71
N THR A 885 -17.82 -5.99 26.14
CA THR A 885 -18.67 -6.78 25.22
C THR A 885 -19.64 -5.93 24.41
N ARG A 886 -19.87 -4.66 24.80
CA ARG A 886 -20.69 -3.68 24.06
C ARG A 886 -20.01 -3.16 22.80
N ASP A 887 -18.68 -3.25 22.74
CA ASP A 887 -17.90 -2.84 21.58
C ASP A 887 -17.84 -3.96 20.51
N ILE A 888 -18.41 -5.14 20.80
CA ILE A 888 -18.55 -6.25 19.86
C ILE A 888 -19.96 -6.21 19.28
N CYS A 889 -20.07 -6.15 17.95
CA CYS A 889 -21.35 -6.20 17.28
C CYS A 889 -22.03 -7.56 17.52
N CYS A 890 -23.28 -7.55 17.98
CA CYS A 890 -24.05 -8.77 18.24
C CYS A 890 -24.42 -9.56 16.97
N GLU A 891 -24.47 -8.90 15.80
CA GLU A 891 -24.81 -9.55 14.53
C GLU A 891 -23.58 -10.16 13.86
N CYS A 892 -22.56 -9.35 13.60
CA CYS A 892 -21.39 -9.83 12.85
C CYS A 892 -20.26 -10.34 13.74
N GLY A 893 -20.24 -10.05 15.04
CA GLY A 893 -19.17 -10.45 15.96
C GLY A 893 -17.88 -9.62 15.84
N CYS A 894 -17.83 -8.60 14.98
CA CYS A 894 -16.67 -7.72 14.82
C CYS A 894 -16.60 -6.67 15.95
N PHE A 895 -15.38 -6.27 16.31
CA PHE A 895 -15.13 -5.18 17.25
C PHE A 895 -15.22 -3.83 16.54
N VAL A 896 -16.03 -2.91 17.07
CA VAL A 896 -16.25 -1.57 16.53
C VAL A 896 -16.33 -0.56 17.66
N HIS A 897 -15.25 0.21 17.85
CA HIS A 897 -15.20 1.28 18.84
C HIS A 897 -14.92 2.64 18.19
N PRO A 898 -15.97 3.43 17.87
CA PRO A 898 -15.81 4.74 17.25
C PRO A 898 -15.17 5.75 18.21
N VAL A 899 -14.21 6.53 17.70
CA VAL A 899 -13.48 7.56 18.44
C VAL A 899 -13.49 8.87 17.66
N ILE A 900 -13.54 9.98 18.40
CA ILE A 900 -13.53 11.34 17.86
C ILE A 900 -12.57 12.16 18.72
N PHE A 901 -11.64 12.87 18.09
CA PHE A 901 -10.66 13.71 18.79
C PHE A 901 -10.22 14.89 17.94
N LEU A 902 -9.83 15.99 18.59
CA LEU A 902 -9.36 17.20 17.93
C LEU A 902 -7.89 17.06 17.50
N VAL A 903 -7.60 17.40 16.24
CA VAL A 903 -6.27 17.36 15.63
C VAL A 903 -5.90 18.77 15.17
N ARG A 904 -4.72 19.25 15.56
CA ARG A 904 -4.25 20.60 15.21
C ARG A 904 -3.73 20.67 13.79
N HIS A 905 -3.08 19.62 13.30
CA HIS A 905 -2.56 19.55 11.94
C HIS A 905 -2.55 18.10 11.45
N SER A 906 -2.73 17.85 10.15
CA SER A 906 -2.74 16.49 9.59
C SER A 906 -1.44 15.71 9.84
N GLU A 907 -0.32 16.44 9.92
CA GLU A 907 1.03 15.94 10.24
C GLU A 907 1.33 15.85 11.75
N GLU A 908 0.41 16.29 12.62
CA GLU A 908 0.57 16.13 14.07
C GLU A 908 0.61 14.65 14.43
N THR A 909 1.65 14.24 15.17
CA THR A 909 1.76 12.86 15.65
C THR A 909 0.84 12.67 16.85
N ILE A 910 -0.04 11.68 16.75
CA ILE A 910 -0.99 11.33 17.79
C ILE A 910 -0.64 9.96 18.35
N ASP A 911 -0.93 9.72 19.61
CA ASP A 911 -0.76 8.43 20.29
C ASP A 911 -2.08 7.97 20.92
N ILE A 912 -2.49 6.73 20.62
CA ILE A 912 -3.67 6.11 21.18
C ILE A 912 -3.26 4.87 21.98
N ARG A 913 -3.63 4.86 23.26
CA ARG A 913 -3.25 3.83 24.23
C ARG A 913 -4.45 3.23 24.94
N ILE A 914 -4.31 1.95 25.29
CA ILE A 914 -5.19 1.26 26.22
C ILE A 914 -4.43 1.13 27.53
N ARG A 915 -5.01 1.59 28.63
CA ARG A 915 -4.34 1.65 29.93
C ARG A 915 -5.16 1.09 31.08
N PRO A 916 -4.55 0.30 31.99
CA PRO A 916 -5.19 -0.11 33.25
C PRO A 916 -5.06 0.96 34.34
N SER A 917 -4.03 1.82 34.25
CA SER A 917 -3.72 2.90 35.20
C SER A 917 -3.33 4.17 34.42
N PRO A 918 -3.37 5.38 35.02
CA PRO A 918 -3.00 6.60 34.29
C PRO A 918 -1.54 6.65 33.80
N HIS A 919 -0.63 5.93 34.47
CA HIS A 919 0.82 5.97 34.24
C HIS A 919 1.35 4.83 33.38
N ASP A 920 0.62 3.71 33.29
CA ASP A 920 0.96 2.56 32.47
C ASP A 920 0.04 2.46 31.26
N GLY A 921 0.47 1.86 30.15
CA GLY A 921 -0.44 1.60 29.04
C GLY A 921 0.27 1.10 27.80
N TRP A 922 -0.49 0.44 26.94
CA TRP A 922 -0.02 -0.13 25.69
C TRP A 922 -0.61 0.64 24.53
N ARG A 923 0.22 0.98 23.54
CA ARG A 923 -0.30 1.56 22.30
C ARG A 923 -1.12 0.53 21.54
N ILE A 924 -2.18 0.99 20.90
CA ILE A 924 -2.81 0.19 19.85
C ILE A 924 -1.92 0.19 18.61
N ASN A 925 -2.16 -0.75 17.69
CA ASN A 925 -1.37 -0.89 16.49
C ASN A 925 -1.54 0.32 15.55
N GLY A 926 -0.45 0.70 14.88
CA GLY A 926 -0.41 1.84 13.97
C GLY A 926 -0.08 3.18 14.62
N PHE A 927 0.05 3.25 15.96
CA PHE A 927 0.44 4.46 16.69
C PHE A 927 1.80 4.32 17.38
N PRO A 928 2.57 5.42 17.54
CA PRO A 928 2.20 6.81 17.22
C PRO A 928 2.25 7.10 15.71
N ALA A 929 1.32 7.92 15.22
CA ALA A 929 1.21 8.25 13.81
C ALA A 929 0.41 9.54 13.58
N ASN A 930 0.61 10.15 12.41
CA ASN A 930 -0.16 11.31 11.96
C ASN A 930 -1.30 10.90 11.02
N MET A 931 -2.31 11.76 10.87
CA MET A 931 -3.52 11.44 10.13
C MET A 931 -3.27 11.36 8.61
N ALA A 932 -2.32 12.15 8.10
CA ALA A 932 -1.86 12.05 6.71
C ALA A 932 -1.33 10.64 6.37
N SER A 933 -0.60 10.01 7.28
CA SER A 933 -0.11 8.64 7.07
C SER A 933 -1.23 7.60 7.03
N PHE A 934 -2.32 7.79 7.78
CA PHE A 934 -3.49 6.90 7.72
C PHE A 934 -4.26 7.08 6.42
N GLU A 935 -4.43 8.32 5.97
CA GLU A 935 -5.03 8.63 4.67
C GLU A 935 -4.26 7.94 3.53
N MET A 936 -2.94 8.07 3.53
CA MET A 936 -2.10 7.39 2.54
C MET A 936 -2.25 5.86 2.60
N LYS A 937 -2.18 5.26 3.80
CA LYS A 937 -2.26 3.80 3.98
C LYS A 937 -3.63 3.21 3.63
N GLN A 938 -4.71 3.92 3.89
CA GLN A 938 -6.07 3.45 3.61
C GLN A 938 -6.54 3.80 2.20
N SER A 939 -5.94 4.84 1.61
CA SER A 939 -6.32 5.45 0.33
C SER A 939 -7.84 5.64 0.19
N PRO A 940 -8.53 6.27 1.17
CA PRO A 940 -9.99 6.42 1.14
C PRO A 940 -10.44 7.33 -0.01
N SER A 941 -9.64 8.35 -0.36
CA SER A 941 -9.78 9.10 -1.61
C SER A 941 -8.98 8.41 -2.71
N SER A 942 -9.63 7.53 -3.47
CA SER A 942 -9.03 6.84 -4.62
C SER A 942 -9.84 7.15 -5.90
N PRO A 943 -9.73 8.36 -6.47
CA PRO A 943 -10.50 8.79 -7.64
C PRO A 943 -10.27 7.91 -8.88
N PHE A 944 -9.13 7.22 -8.92
CA PHE A 944 -8.76 6.27 -9.96
C PHE A 944 -8.84 4.82 -9.49
N GLY A 945 -9.54 4.54 -8.38
CA GLY A 945 -9.73 3.21 -7.83
C GLY A 945 -8.57 2.66 -7.01
N ARG A 946 -8.86 1.55 -6.32
CA ARG A 946 -7.93 0.88 -5.40
C ARG A 946 -7.41 -0.42 -5.98
N SER A 947 -6.22 -0.83 -5.54
CA SER A 947 -5.60 -2.10 -6.00
C SER A 947 -6.40 -3.36 -5.67
N ASP A 948 -7.31 -3.29 -4.68
CA ASP A 948 -8.25 -4.35 -4.31
C ASP A 948 -9.61 -4.23 -5.04
N HIS A 949 -9.74 -3.34 -6.02
CA HIS A 949 -10.95 -3.11 -6.85
C HIS A 949 -12.21 -2.77 -6.03
N GLY A 950 -12.04 -2.19 -4.85
CA GLY A 950 -13.16 -1.82 -3.97
C GLY A 950 -13.88 -3.00 -3.34
N TYR A 951 -13.34 -4.21 -3.44
CA TYR A 951 -13.94 -5.38 -2.81
C TYR A 951 -13.93 -5.23 -1.29
N LEU A 952 -15.00 -5.75 -0.67
CA LEU A 952 -15.19 -5.62 0.77
C LEU A 952 -14.09 -6.38 1.51
N ASN A 953 -13.40 -5.69 2.42
CA ASN A 953 -12.36 -6.26 3.27
C ASN A 953 -12.92 -7.05 4.48
N ARG A 954 -14.25 -7.03 4.64
CA ARG A 954 -15.00 -7.66 5.74
C ARG A 954 -16.42 -7.97 5.28
N ALA A 955 -17.11 -8.89 5.97
CA ALA A 955 -18.52 -9.13 5.68
C ALA A 955 -19.36 -7.87 6.03
N PRO A 956 -20.26 -7.41 5.14
CA PRO A 956 -21.05 -6.20 5.38
C PRO A 956 -22.02 -6.42 6.55
N CYS A 957 -22.18 -5.39 7.40
CA CYS A 957 -23.06 -5.42 8.56
C CYS A 957 -23.76 -4.06 8.72
N ILE A 958 -25.09 -4.05 8.62
CA ILE A 958 -25.92 -2.83 8.70
C ILE A 958 -25.77 -2.16 10.08
N ASN A 959 -25.72 -2.95 11.16
CA ASN A 959 -25.54 -2.41 12.51
C ASN A 959 -24.17 -1.75 12.70
N CYS A 960 -23.09 -2.29 12.10
CA CYS A 960 -21.79 -1.63 12.15
C CYS A 960 -21.80 -0.30 11.40
N ILE A 961 -22.31 -0.30 10.16
CA ILE A 961 -22.38 0.90 9.31
C ILE A 961 -23.23 2.00 9.97
N SER A 962 -24.38 1.63 10.53
CA SER A 962 -25.26 2.58 11.24
C SER A 962 -24.67 3.05 12.57
N HIS A 963 -23.96 2.19 13.31
CA HIS A 963 -23.29 2.60 14.56
C HIS A 963 -22.15 3.59 14.29
N GLU A 964 -21.40 3.40 13.21
CA GLU A 964 -20.39 4.33 12.71
C GLU A 964 -21.02 5.69 12.32
N SER A 965 -22.15 5.64 11.60
CA SER A 965 -22.86 6.83 11.11
C SER A 965 -23.62 7.60 12.21
N SER A 966 -24.23 6.90 13.18
CA SER A 966 -25.09 7.49 14.22
C SER A 966 -24.32 8.32 15.25
N ARG A 967 -23.01 8.08 15.41
CA ARG A 967 -22.14 8.93 16.25
C ARG A 967 -21.63 10.17 15.52
N ARG A 968 -21.66 10.22 14.17
CA ARG A 968 -21.36 11.44 13.40
C ARG A 968 -22.33 12.59 13.73
N THR A 969 -23.62 12.29 13.90
CA THR A 969 -24.67 13.30 14.09
C THR A 969 -24.83 13.80 15.52
N ARG A 970 -24.24 13.14 16.53
CA ARG A 970 -24.33 13.58 17.93
C ARG A 970 -23.28 14.64 18.33
N GLY A 971 -22.25 14.85 17.51
CA GLY A 971 -21.22 15.88 17.72
C GLY A 971 -21.56 17.25 17.12
N THR A 972 -22.46 17.32 16.14
CA THR A 972 -22.93 18.58 15.57
C THR A 972 -23.99 19.21 16.46
N ARG A 973 -23.56 20.09 17.37
CA ARG A 973 -24.45 20.91 18.19
C ARG A 973 -25.31 21.76 17.25
N ARG A 974 -26.57 21.35 17.00
CA ARG A 974 -27.60 22.21 16.37
C ARG A 974 -27.57 23.56 17.09
N ARG A 975 -27.29 24.65 16.37
CA ARG A 975 -27.61 26.02 16.83
C ARG A 975 -29.13 26.04 17.08
N ARG A 976 -29.55 25.83 18.33
CA ARG A 976 -30.93 26.07 18.74
C ARG A 976 -31.13 27.58 18.82
N GLY A 977 -32.00 28.09 17.96
CA GLY A 977 -32.63 29.38 18.16
C GLY A 977 -33.37 29.39 19.50
N SER A 978 -33.31 30.56 20.14
CA SER A 978 -34.07 30.98 21.32
C SER A 978 -35.52 30.48 21.31
N GLY A 979 -35.99 29.86 22.40
CA GLY A 979 -37.40 29.53 22.62
C GLY A 979 -37.68 28.51 23.74
N THR A 980 -38.06 29.04 24.90
CA THR A 980 -38.93 28.48 25.98
C THR A 980 -38.55 27.23 26.80
N LEU A 981 -38.68 27.40 28.13
CA LEU A 981 -38.47 26.44 29.23
C LEU A 981 -39.45 25.26 29.21
N GLY A 982 -39.00 24.08 29.67
CA GLY A 982 -39.85 22.98 30.11
C GLY A 982 -39.11 21.70 30.52
N SER A 983 -39.14 21.40 31.83
CA SER A 983 -38.93 20.13 32.56
C SER A 983 -37.66 19.26 32.36
N ARG A 984 -37.00 19.02 33.50
CA ARG A 984 -35.88 18.11 33.77
C ARG A 984 -36.29 16.63 33.67
N GLU A 985 -35.48 15.84 32.97
CA GLU A 985 -35.20 14.43 33.31
C GLU A 985 -33.69 14.21 33.26
N GLU A 986 -33.17 13.53 34.29
CA GLU A 986 -31.75 13.31 34.54
C GLU A 986 -31.14 12.34 33.53
N GLN A 987 -30.31 12.85 32.62
CA GLN A 987 -29.34 12.04 31.88
C GLN A 987 -27.92 12.54 32.13
N THR A 988 -27.06 11.60 32.49
CA THR A 988 -25.63 11.76 32.75
C THR A 988 -24.94 12.44 31.56
N LYS A 989 -24.39 13.63 31.80
CA LYS A 989 -23.55 14.37 30.84
C LYS A 989 -22.38 13.50 30.37
N ARG A 990 -22.33 13.19 29.08
CA ARG A 990 -21.16 12.61 28.41
C ARG A 990 -20.46 13.71 27.62
N VAL A 991 -19.14 13.76 27.75
CA VAL A 991 -18.27 14.89 27.39
C VAL A 991 -17.83 14.78 25.93
N CYS A 992 -18.10 15.82 25.13
CA CYS A 992 -17.32 16.14 23.92
C CYS A 992 -16.01 16.79 24.38
N LEU A 993 -14.86 16.31 23.90
CA LEU A 993 -13.53 16.81 24.26
C LEU A 993 -12.81 17.40 23.06
#